data_AF-U1JEM3-F1
#
_entry.id   AF-U1JEM3-F1
#
_cell.length_a   1.000
_cell.length_b   1.000
_cell.length_c   1.000
_cell.angle_alpha   90.00
_cell.angle_beta   90.00
_cell.angle_gamma   90.00
#
_symmetry.space_group_name_H-M   'P 1'
#
loop_
_entity.id
_entity.type
_entity.pdbx_description
1 polymer ?
#
loop_
_entity_poly.entity_id
_entity_poly.type
_entity_poly.pdbx_seq_one_letter_code
_entity_poly.pdbx_strand_id
1 'polypeptide(L)'
;MSVQYWVGGFFIDLSRNQVTYEHQTQTVPPKALAVLTCLAKNVNQVVSQDELLTEVWPDTIVTPNTLQRSIAQLRKVLGANLESQSYIKTHAKQGYSLECEVRWQANITTPKLTKRSEQSANETHALAGENERQKGNRSWRRISAGLMLTMLCGVFISLSSMGYFNGSKPFEFEVTELRSLTATDNKEYGGVYSADGQYVIFQRYPEKLCRSNIWAKHLETGRETPLMDKLGTYGEHSLSHDGKQLIYIEADDCTTPVTQKQCYTLQRLDVAKAFEGHNQPTQIMECKNTKIIKPTWLNDDQVLLMQLSDKRWKLILYSVSGNESQTIYDVPDGRFIDYDYSVKDNLIALIVLRRDHQRYLDIVKPSGELVSSHSVENIPEISPYRRISPNFTPDDEQLIFSTGRQLFGLTFDGQVSNISIPLDTSIGTPTFHLNGQRALVVKGFYDSDIAMMALSNVHADNYVTLDRSTQFEHAAQFQPSGALIAFQSNRSGEAQIWLYDGEGSQKLSNFPKDSYFNGIHWAQDGQSVLANVNSELFRVLLDGSQKRVPMNYPIRELFQWNSKNDSALGLVNIDGEPMLVKLNLSNSAYTKVSEKSVKWAQKSEDGRVIYTDQLDRFWITGSVEDTLIPPLMSQGSDKRFVITNNVIYGVNEASQLWSYDLDSTVFHVLGTVPKTIDYLTDVNHTNVLFSNHIASKKSLAELVLAAN
;
A
#
# COMPACT_ATOMS: atom_id res chain seq x y z
N MET A 1 -34.97 -30.81 8.50
CA MET A 1 -36.24 -30.46 9.17
C MET A 1 -35.99 -29.22 9.98
N SER A 2 -36.73 -28.14 9.73
CA SER A 2 -36.54 -26.87 10.42
C SER A 2 -37.12 -26.95 11.82
N VAL A 3 -36.26 -27.07 12.83
CA VAL A 3 -36.70 -27.10 14.22
C VAL A 3 -37.00 -25.67 14.66
N GLN A 4 -38.24 -25.43 15.06
CA GLN A 4 -38.73 -24.17 15.61
C GLN A 4 -39.09 -24.40 17.08
N TYR A 5 -38.72 -23.47 17.95
CA TYR A 5 -38.97 -23.59 19.39
C TYR A 5 -39.03 -22.22 20.05
N TRP A 6 -39.62 -22.18 21.24
CA TRP A 6 -39.69 -20.99 22.07
C TRP A 6 -38.71 -21.08 23.23
N VAL A 7 -38.06 -19.97 23.55
CA VAL A 7 -37.21 -19.76 24.72
C VAL A 7 -37.82 -18.60 25.49
N GLY A 8 -38.58 -18.89 26.56
CA GLY A 8 -39.44 -17.89 27.20
C GLY A 8 -40.42 -17.26 26.20
N GLY A 9 -40.38 -15.93 26.04
CA GLY A 9 -41.19 -15.19 25.06
C GLY A 9 -40.59 -15.10 23.64
N PHE A 10 -39.40 -15.67 23.40
CA PHE A 10 -38.69 -15.55 22.13
C PHE A 10 -38.98 -16.75 21.22
N PHE A 11 -39.44 -16.49 20.00
CA PHE A 11 -39.61 -17.51 18.97
C PHE A 11 -38.32 -17.67 18.15
N ILE A 12 -37.79 -18.89 18.08
CA ILE A 12 -36.54 -19.22 17.39
C ILE A 12 -36.86 -19.98 16.09
N ASP A 13 -36.51 -19.38 14.95
CA ASP A 13 -36.62 -20.03 13.63
C ASP A 13 -35.22 -20.33 13.07
N LEU A 14 -34.79 -21.59 13.23
CA LEU A 14 -33.50 -22.06 12.73
C LEU A 14 -33.42 -22.09 11.19
N SER A 15 -34.53 -22.13 10.46
CA SER A 15 -34.50 -22.12 9.00
C SER A 15 -34.15 -20.75 8.42
N ARG A 16 -34.50 -19.69 9.16
CA ARG A 16 -34.25 -18.30 8.79
C ARG A 16 -33.14 -17.65 9.60
N ASN A 17 -32.57 -18.37 10.55
CA ASN A 17 -31.62 -17.86 11.54
C ASN A 17 -32.13 -16.60 12.25
N GLN A 18 -33.39 -16.64 12.68
CA GLN A 18 -34.10 -15.49 13.24
C GLN A 18 -34.64 -15.77 14.63
N VAL A 19 -34.63 -14.71 15.46
CA VAL A 19 -35.28 -14.67 16.76
C VAL A 19 -36.32 -13.57 16.74
N THR A 20 -37.56 -13.88 17.14
CA THR A 20 -38.68 -12.94 17.14
C THR A 20 -39.24 -12.77 18.56
N TYR A 21 -39.41 -11.51 18.99
CA TYR A 21 -40.03 -11.13 20.27
C TYR A 21 -40.98 -9.94 20.07
N GLU A 22 -42.23 -10.03 20.55
CA GLU A 22 -43.25 -8.96 20.47
C GLU A 22 -43.34 -8.25 19.09
N HIS A 23 -43.21 -9.00 17.99
CA HIS A 23 -43.22 -8.55 16.58
C HIS A 23 -41.92 -7.93 16.03
N GLN A 24 -40.85 -7.88 16.82
CA GLN A 24 -39.51 -7.53 16.35
C GLN A 24 -38.72 -8.79 16.03
N THR A 25 -38.19 -8.88 14.80
CA THR A 25 -37.38 -10.02 14.33
C THR A 25 -35.93 -9.58 14.14
N GLN A 26 -35.01 -10.32 14.76
CA GLN A 26 -33.58 -10.09 14.64
C GLN A 26 -32.89 -11.32 14.05
N THR A 27 -32.05 -11.11 13.03
CA THR A 27 -31.21 -12.18 12.47
C THR A 27 -30.00 -12.42 13.36
N VAL A 28 -29.72 -13.69 13.67
CA VAL A 28 -28.63 -14.12 14.55
C VAL A 28 -27.73 -15.08 13.78
N PRO A 29 -26.38 -15.00 13.91
CA PRO A 29 -25.47 -15.90 13.23
C PRO A 29 -25.80 -17.38 13.50
N PRO A 30 -25.69 -18.26 12.49
CA PRO A 30 -26.09 -19.66 12.61
C PRO A 30 -25.41 -20.39 13.78
N LYS A 31 -24.12 -20.12 14.03
CA LYS A 31 -23.37 -20.75 15.12
C LYS A 31 -23.81 -20.27 16.51
N ALA A 32 -24.21 -19.01 16.65
CA ALA A 32 -24.79 -18.54 17.91
C ALA A 32 -26.16 -19.19 18.18
N LEU A 33 -27.00 -19.36 17.15
CA LEU A 33 -28.25 -20.13 17.29
C LEU A 33 -28.03 -21.62 17.55
N ALA A 34 -26.97 -22.21 17.01
CA ALA A 34 -26.58 -23.59 17.32
C ALA A 34 -26.19 -23.73 18.81
N VAL A 35 -25.42 -22.78 19.37
CA VAL A 35 -25.14 -22.72 20.82
C VAL A 35 -26.43 -22.61 21.63
N LEU A 36 -27.34 -21.70 21.25
CA LEU A 36 -28.64 -21.57 21.93
C LEU A 36 -29.45 -22.87 21.88
N THR A 37 -29.43 -23.57 20.75
CA THR A 37 -30.14 -24.83 20.56
C THR A 37 -29.54 -25.94 21.42
N CYS A 38 -28.21 -25.99 21.58
CA CYS A 38 -27.55 -26.93 22.48
C CYS A 38 -27.95 -26.69 23.94
N LEU A 39 -27.97 -25.43 24.38
CA LEU A 39 -28.45 -25.06 25.71
C LEU A 39 -29.96 -25.33 25.89
N ALA A 40 -30.76 -25.10 24.84
CA ALA A 40 -32.21 -25.35 24.86
C ALA A 40 -32.57 -26.85 24.89
N LYS A 41 -31.69 -27.74 24.41
CA LYS A 41 -31.83 -29.19 24.60
C LYS A 41 -31.51 -29.63 26.03
N ASN A 42 -30.67 -28.86 26.73
CA ASN A 42 -30.19 -29.11 28.09
C ASN A 42 -30.71 -28.06 29.08
N VAL A 43 -32.01 -27.75 29.01
CA VAL A 43 -32.65 -26.71 29.83
C VAL A 43 -32.41 -26.96 31.32
N ASN A 44 -32.07 -25.91 32.07
CA ASN A 44 -31.74 -25.96 33.50
C ASN A 44 -30.55 -26.88 33.87
N GLN A 45 -29.75 -27.33 32.90
CA GLN A 45 -28.52 -28.07 33.13
C GLN A 45 -27.31 -27.24 32.70
N VAL A 46 -26.16 -27.47 33.34
CA VAL A 46 -24.89 -26.82 32.97
C VAL A 46 -24.25 -27.65 31.86
N VAL A 47 -24.07 -27.05 30.69
CA VAL A 47 -23.32 -27.65 29.57
C VAL A 47 -21.91 -27.07 29.58
N SER A 48 -20.91 -27.95 29.50
CA SER A 48 -19.52 -27.51 29.59
C SER A 48 -19.06 -26.72 28.36
N GLN A 49 -18.01 -25.92 28.53
CA GLN A 49 -17.45 -25.14 27.41
C GLN A 49 -16.94 -26.08 26.30
N ASP A 50 -16.29 -27.17 26.68
CA ASP A 50 -15.76 -28.15 25.73
C ASP A 50 -16.87 -28.86 24.96
N GLU A 51 -17.96 -29.28 25.62
CA GLU A 51 -19.12 -29.87 24.95
C GLU A 51 -19.79 -28.89 23.96
N LEU A 52 -19.94 -27.62 24.35
CA LEU A 52 -20.49 -26.59 23.46
C LEU A 52 -19.59 -26.33 22.25
N LEU A 53 -18.26 -26.34 22.45
CA LEU A 53 -17.29 -26.17 21.38
C LEU A 53 -17.31 -27.36 20.42
N THR A 54 -17.30 -28.59 20.95
CA THR A 54 -17.33 -29.83 20.15
C THR A 54 -18.64 -29.99 19.37
N GLU A 55 -19.79 -29.74 19.99
CA GLU A 55 -21.10 -29.94 19.35
C GLU A 55 -21.36 -28.90 18.23
N VAL A 56 -20.95 -27.65 18.45
CA VAL A 56 -21.24 -26.56 17.52
C VAL A 56 -20.14 -26.39 16.47
N TRP A 57 -18.90 -26.78 16.77
CA TRP A 57 -17.74 -26.69 15.86
C TRP A 57 -16.96 -28.03 15.78
N PRO A 58 -17.58 -29.13 15.30
CA PRO A 58 -16.95 -30.45 15.27
C PRO A 58 -15.71 -30.51 14.37
N ASP A 59 -15.69 -29.73 13.27
CA ASP A 59 -14.63 -29.74 12.25
C ASP A 59 -13.85 -28.40 12.21
N THR A 60 -13.77 -27.68 13.33
CA THR A 60 -13.08 -26.39 13.37
C THR A 60 -12.40 -26.16 14.72
N ILE A 61 -11.09 -25.90 14.70
CA ILE A 61 -10.36 -25.51 15.92
C ILE A 61 -10.77 -24.08 16.27
N VAL A 62 -11.60 -23.94 17.31
CA VAL A 62 -12.08 -22.66 17.82
C VAL A 62 -11.58 -22.44 19.24
N THR A 63 -11.18 -21.20 19.54
CA THR A 63 -10.79 -20.84 20.90
C THR A 63 -12.03 -20.61 21.78
N PRO A 64 -11.92 -20.74 23.12
CA PRO A 64 -13.04 -20.47 24.04
C PRO A 64 -13.66 -19.07 23.88
N ASN A 65 -12.91 -18.10 23.34
CA ASN A 65 -13.41 -16.76 23.02
C ASN A 65 -14.52 -16.76 21.95
N THR A 66 -14.55 -17.73 21.04
CA THR A 66 -15.62 -17.88 20.04
C THR A 66 -16.95 -18.23 20.70
N LEU A 67 -16.93 -19.12 21.69
CA LEU A 67 -18.10 -19.44 22.50
C LEU A 67 -18.55 -18.23 23.32
N GLN A 68 -17.62 -17.50 23.95
CA GLN A 68 -17.95 -16.30 24.72
C GLN A 68 -18.63 -15.21 23.87
N ARG A 69 -18.17 -14.98 22.63
CA ARG A 69 -18.83 -14.04 21.69
C ARG A 69 -20.23 -14.49 21.33
N SER A 70 -20.42 -15.79 21.08
CA SER A 70 -21.74 -16.36 20.80
C SER A 70 -22.69 -16.18 21.98
N ILE A 71 -22.24 -16.44 23.22
CA ILE A 71 -23.02 -16.22 24.44
C ILE A 71 -23.35 -14.73 24.65
N ALA A 72 -22.39 -13.82 24.42
CA ALA A 72 -22.63 -12.38 24.55
C ALA A 72 -23.69 -11.89 23.55
N GLN A 73 -23.65 -12.37 22.32
CA GLN A 73 -24.65 -12.06 21.31
C GLN A 73 -26.02 -12.61 21.71
N LEU A 74 -26.11 -13.86 22.14
CA LEU A 74 -27.36 -14.45 22.61
C LEU A 74 -27.96 -13.69 23.79
N ARG A 75 -27.13 -13.26 24.76
CA ARG A 75 -27.59 -12.43 25.88
C ARG A 75 -28.14 -11.08 25.44
N LYS A 76 -27.54 -10.45 24.42
CA LYS A 76 -28.05 -9.21 23.85
C LYS A 76 -29.43 -9.40 23.22
N VAL A 77 -29.60 -10.49 22.46
CA VAL A 77 -30.88 -10.80 21.78
C VAL A 77 -31.96 -11.19 22.79
N LEU A 78 -31.63 -12.05 23.77
CA LEU A 78 -32.58 -12.60 24.74
C LEU A 78 -32.80 -11.68 25.97
N GLY A 79 -32.02 -10.61 26.11
CA GLY A 79 -32.00 -9.73 27.28
C GLY A 79 -32.32 -8.26 27.01
N ALA A 80 -32.66 -7.87 25.77
CA ALA A 80 -32.84 -6.47 25.38
C ALA A 80 -33.90 -5.70 26.20
N ASN A 81 -34.86 -6.38 26.83
CA ASN A 81 -36.03 -5.74 27.47
C ASN A 81 -36.31 -6.18 28.92
N LEU A 82 -35.38 -6.86 29.62
CA LEU A 82 -35.60 -7.34 31.00
C LEU A 82 -34.45 -6.93 31.92
N GLU A 83 -34.68 -5.89 32.75
CA GLU A 83 -33.66 -5.27 33.63
C GLU A 83 -33.10 -6.16 34.76
N SER A 84 -33.44 -7.45 34.87
CA SER A 84 -32.89 -8.27 35.97
C SER A 84 -32.79 -9.79 35.81
N GLN A 85 -33.08 -10.39 34.64
CA GLN A 85 -32.89 -11.83 34.44
C GLN A 85 -32.23 -12.16 33.10
N SER A 86 -30.95 -12.54 33.15
CA SER A 86 -30.26 -13.15 32.01
C SER A 86 -30.67 -14.61 31.89
N TYR A 87 -31.39 -14.98 30.82
CA TYR A 87 -31.80 -16.38 30.58
C TYR A 87 -30.61 -17.35 30.46
N ILE A 88 -29.43 -16.86 30.07
CA ILE A 88 -28.21 -17.67 29.99
C ILE A 88 -27.31 -17.33 31.18
N LYS A 89 -27.13 -18.28 32.11
CA LYS A 89 -26.21 -18.10 33.26
C LYS A 89 -24.83 -18.67 32.97
N THR A 90 -23.80 -17.98 33.48
CA THR A 90 -22.42 -18.46 33.46
C THR A 90 -22.13 -19.18 34.77
N HIS A 91 -21.65 -20.42 34.70
CA HIS A 91 -21.10 -21.15 35.84
C HIS A 91 -19.59 -21.16 35.71
N ALA A 92 -18.89 -20.41 36.57
CA ALA A 92 -17.45 -20.21 36.48
C ALA A 92 -16.71 -21.55 36.47
N LYS A 93 -15.82 -21.75 35.49
CA LYS A 93 -15.04 -22.98 35.25
C LYS A 93 -15.87 -24.25 34.95
N GLN A 94 -17.19 -24.15 34.83
CA GLN A 94 -18.06 -25.29 34.56
C GLN A 94 -18.76 -25.19 33.21
N GLY A 95 -19.24 -24.00 32.81
CA GLY A 95 -19.93 -23.84 31.52
C GLY A 95 -21.09 -22.85 31.58
N TYR A 96 -22.15 -23.13 30.80
CA TYR A 96 -23.32 -22.27 30.67
C TYR A 96 -24.61 -23.07 30.84
N SER A 97 -25.65 -22.44 31.40
CA SER A 97 -27.00 -23.00 31.48
C SER A 97 -28.03 -22.03 30.91
N LEU A 98 -29.12 -22.58 30.36
CA LEU A 98 -30.30 -21.82 29.97
C LEU A 98 -31.39 -22.04 31.02
N GLU A 99 -31.72 -21.00 31.77
CA GLU A 99 -32.66 -21.03 32.89
C GLU A 99 -33.97 -20.31 32.52
N CYS A 100 -34.73 -20.96 31.65
CA CYS A 100 -36.05 -20.50 31.22
C CYS A 100 -36.91 -21.67 30.75
N GLU A 101 -38.20 -21.44 30.58
CA GLU A 101 -39.06 -22.42 29.92
C GLU A 101 -38.71 -22.50 28.42
N VAL A 102 -38.51 -23.73 27.91
CA VAL A 102 -38.34 -23.98 26.47
C VAL A 102 -39.50 -24.84 25.98
N ARG A 103 -40.21 -24.37 24.95
CA ARG A 103 -41.30 -25.12 24.31
C ARG A 103 -40.89 -25.49 22.90
N TRP A 104 -40.75 -26.77 22.62
CA TRP A 104 -40.47 -27.23 21.26
C TRP A 104 -41.77 -27.32 20.48
N GLN A 105 -41.79 -26.79 19.26
CA GLN A 105 -42.95 -26.95 18.40
C GLN A 105 -43.04 -28.42 17.97
N ALA A 106 -44.07 -29.13 18.44
CA ALA A 106 -44.32 -30.49 18.01
C ALA A 106 -44.59 -30.48 16.50
N ASN A 107 -43.75 -31.20 15.73
CA ASN A 107 -43.93 -31.37 14.30
C ASN A 107 -45.32 -32.00 14.05
N ILE A 108 -46.22 -31.24 13.44
CA ILE A 108 -47.46 -31.81 12.87
C ILE A 108 -46.99 -32.75 11.76
N THR A 109 -47.08 -34.05 12.05
CA THR A 109 -46.81 -35.09 11.08
C THR A 109 -48.05 -35.21 10.21
N THR A 110 -48.05 -34.55 9.05
CA THR A 110 -49.04 -34.78 7.99
C THR A 110 -48.34 -35.48 6.81
N PRO A 111 -48.97 -36.50 6.20
CA PRO A 111 -48.28 -37.60 5.52
C PRO A 111 -47.70 -37.21 4.16
N LYS A 112 -46.52 -37.75 3.85
CA LYS A 112 -45.90 -37.74 2.52
C LYS A 112 -46.84 -38.41 1.51
N LEU A 113 -47.34 -37.63 0.54
CA LEU A 113 -47.88 -38.14 -0.71
C LEU A 113 -46.74 -38.39 -1.70
N THR A 114 -46.55 -39.67 -1.95
CA THR A 114 -45.64 -40.34 -2.88
C THR A 114 -46.05 -40.10 -4.33
N LYS A 115 -45.10 -39.71 -5.18
CA LYS A 115 -45.02 -40.08 -6.62
C LYS A 115 -43.52 -40.11 -6.95
N ARG A 116 -42.84 -41.25 -6.93
CA ARG A 116 -42.82 -42.40 -7.87
C ARG A 116 -42.58 -41.96 -9.32
N SER A 117 -41.38 -42.32 -9.79
CA SER A 117 -40.91 -42.32 -11.18
C SER A 117 -41.81 -43.14 -12.08
N GLU A 118 -41.86 -42.80 -13.38
CA GLU A 118 -41.87 -43.80 -14.46
C GLU A 118 -41.52 -43.18 -15.82
N GLN A 119 -40.66 -43.91 -16.54
CA GLN A 119 -40.34 -43.82 -17.96
C GLN A 119 -41.53 -44.24 -18.84
N SER A 120 -41.59 -43.72 -20.09
CA SER A 120 -41.80 -44.49 -21.34
C SER A 120 -41.74 -43.49 -22.52
N ALA A 121 -40.87 -43.64 -23.53
CA ALA A 121 -41.00 -44.47 -24.73
C ALA A 121 -42.20 -44.01 -25.62
N ASN A 122 -42.16 -43.93 -26.95
CA ASN A 122 -41.27 -44.47 -27.98
C ASN A 122 -41.74 -43.88 -29.35
N GLU A 123 -41.02 -44.23 -30.43
CA GLU A 123 -41.47 -44.36 -31.85
C GLU A 123 -41.17 -43.21 -32.85
N THR A 124 -40.75 -43.36 -34.13
CA THR A 124 -40.22 -44.46 -35.00
C THR A 124 -39.75 -43.83 -36.35
N HIS A 125 -38.92 -44.57 -37.11
CA HIS A 125 -38.68 -44.59 -38.59
C HIS A 125 -37.45 -43.86 -39.15
N ALA A 126 -36.71 -44.35 -40.17
CA ALA A 126 -36.49 -45.65 -40.81
C ALA A 126 -35.47 -45.45 -41.99
N LEU A 127 -34.60 -46.46 -42.25
CA LEU A 127 -34.00 -46.92 -43.54
C LEU A 127 -33.19 -45.92 -44.40
N ALA A 128 -32.11 -46.22 -45.16
CA ALA A 128 -31.39 -47.38 -45.71
C ALA A 128 -29.92 -46.91 -45.94
N GLY A 129 -28.83 -47.68 -46.07
CA GLY A 129 -28.57 -49.01 -46.61
C GLY A 129 -27.74 -48.88 -47.90
N GLU A 130 -26.42 -49.18 -47.88
CA GLU A 130 -25.72 -49.94 -48.95
C GLU A 130 -24.24 -50.26 -48.60
N ASN A 131 -23.88 -51.51 -48.90
CA ASN A 131 -22.55 -52.13 -48.85
C ASN A 131 -21.92 -52.09 -50.25
N GLU A 132 -20.59 -52.06 -50.38
CA GLU A 132 -19.80 -53.22 -50.82
C GLU A 132 -18.28 -52.97 -50.93
N ARG A 133 -17.55 -54.07 -50.75
CA ARG A 133 -16.09 -54.24 -50.79
C ARG A 133 -15.61 -54.49 -52.22
N GLN A 134 -14.34 -54.17 -52.51
CA GLN A 134 -13.49 -55.07 -53.32
C GLN A 134 -12.01 -55.10 -52.87
N LYS A 135 -11.42 -56.28 -53.10
CA LYS A 135 -10.12 -56.80 -52.65
C LYS A 135 -8.96 -56.37 -53.56
N GLY A 136 -7.73 -56.41 -53.01
CA GLY A 136 -6.49 -56.52 -53.78
C GLY A 136 -5.30 -57.00 -52.93
N ASN A 137 -4.82 -58.22 -53.23
CA ASN A 137 -3.64 -58.90 -52.65
C ASN A 137 -2.31 -58.17 -52.94
N ARG A 138 -1.32 -58.23 -52.03
CA ARG A 138 0.03 -58.89 -52.23
C ARG A 138 1.05 -58.63 -51.10
N SER A 139 1.51 -59.75 -50.53
CA SER A 139 2.83 -60.16 -49.98
C SER A 139 3.95 -59.17 -49.57
N TRP A 140 4.42 -59.39 -48.33
CA TRP A 140 5.82 -59.56 -47.84
C TRP A 140 6.98 -58.66 -48.31
N ARG A 141 7.58 -57.93 -47.34
CA ARG A 141 8.97 -57.97 -46.81
C ARG A 141 9.63 -56.59 -46.64
N ARG A 142 10.09 -56.34 -45.39
CA ARG A 142 11.19 -55.45 -44.92
C ARG A 142 10.93 -53.94 -45.13
N ILE A 143 11.08 -53.05 -44.14
CA ILE A 143 12.36 -52.66 -43.52
C ILE A 143 12.12 -52.14 -42.10
N SER A 144 12.79 -52.79 -41.16
CA SER A 144 13.15 -52.32 -39.83
C SER A 144 14.18 -51.17 -39.95
N ALA A 145 13.73 -49.92 -39.84
CA ALA A 145 14.61 -48.75 -39.62
C ALA A 145 13.88 -47.49 -39.10
N GLY A 146 12.55 -47.40 -39.19
CA GLY A 146 11.80 -46.19 -38.78
C GLY A 146 11.40 -46.12 -37.29
N LEU A 147 11.42 -47.24 -36.57
CA LEU A 147 10.97 -47.31 -35.17
C LEU A 147 12.04 -46.89 -34.15
N MET A 148 13.32 -46.89 -34.53
CA MET A 148 14.40 -46.46 -33.64
C MET A 148 14.61 -44.93 -33.70
N LEU A 149 14.37 -44.31 -34.86
CA LEU A 149 14.48 -42.85 -35.03
C LEU A 149 13.31 -42.08 -34.39
N THR A 150 12.11 -42.66 -34.41
CA THR A 150 10.92 -42.09 -33.73
C THR A 150 11.00 -42.23 -32.21
N MET A 151 11.60 -43.31 -31.71
CA MET A 151 11.87 -43.47 -30.28
C MET A 151 13.01 -42.55 -29.81
N LEU A 152 14.07 -42.37 -30.61
CA LEU A 152 15.15 -41.43 -30.31
C LEU A 152 14.70 -39.97 -30.41
N CYS A 153 13.87 -39.59 -31.39
CA CYS A 153 13.26 -38.26 -31.45
C CYS A 153 12.25 -38.05 -30.32
N GLY A 154 11.46 -39.06 -29.95
CA GLY A 154 10.56 -38.99 -28.79
C GLY A 154 11.30 -38.83 -27.47
N VAL A 155 12.44 -39.51 -27.31
CA VAL A 155 13.32 -39.38 -26.15
C VAL A 155 14.05 -38.04 -26.16
N PHE A 156 14.53 -37.55 -27.30
CA PHE A 156 15.12 -36.20 -27.43
C PHE A 156 14.09 -35.09 -27.20
N ILE A 157 12.86 -35.23 -27.69
CA ILE A 157 11.75 -34.30 -27.42
C ILE A 157 11.35 -34.39 -25.95
N SER A 158 11.34 -35.59 -25.34
CA SER A 158 11.07 -35.73 -23.90
C SER A 158 12.17 -35.13 -23.03
N LEU A 159 13.45 -35.32 -23.38
CA LEU A 159 14.62 -34.79 -22.66
C LEU A 159 14.76 -33.28 -22.85
N SER A 160 14.47 -32.76 -24.06
CA SER A 160 14.39 -31.32 -24.28
C SER A 160 13.16 -30.72 -23.59
N SER A 161 12.00 -31.38 -23.60
CA SER A 161 10.84 -30.93 -22.82
C SER A 161 11.07 -31.00 -21.31
N MET A 162 11.87 -31.95 -20.81
CA MET A 162 12.26 -32.01 -19.40
C MET A 162 13.18 -30.84 -19.02
N GLY A 163 13.99 -30.33 -19.97
CA GLY A 163 14.77 -29.11 -19.81
C GLY A 163 13.94 -27.81 -19.95
N TYR A 164 12.81 -27.85 -20.66
CA TYR A 164 11.88 -26.72 -20.79
C TYR A 164 10.79 -26.68 -19.70
N PHE A 165 10.59 -27.78 -18.96
CA PHE A 165 9.68 -27.86 -17.80
C PHE A 165 10.44 -27.83 -16.45
N ASN A 166 11.65 -27.28 -16.41
CA ASN A 166 12.17 -26.71 -15.17
C ASN A 166 11.45 -25.38 -14.92
N GLY A 167 10.16 -25.44 -14.58
CA GLY A 167 9.49 -24.30 -13.99
C GLY A 167 10.26 -23.88 -12.75
N SER A 168 10.49 -22.58 -12.58
CA SER A 168 11.05 -22.01 -11.37
C SER A 168 10.32 -22.58 -10.16
N LYS A 169 11.07 -22.96 -9.12
CA LYS A 169 10.46 -23.50 -7.90
C LYS A 169 9.43 -22.49 -7.38
N PRO A 170 8.22 -22.92 -6.97
CA PRO A 170 7.27 -22.03 -6.34
C PRO A 170 7.94 -21.37 -5.13
N PHE A 171 7.63 -20.09 -4.92
CA PHE A 171 8.18 -19.30 -3.82
C PHE A 171 7.72 -19.91 -2.48
N GLU A 172 8.64 -20.53 -1.75
CA GLU A 172 8.38 -21.14 -0.44
C GLU A 172 8.91 -20.20 0.65
N PHE A 173 8.02 -19.39 1.20
CA PHE A 173 8.36 -18.42 2.25
C PHE A 173 7.31 -18.46 3.34
N GLU A 174 7.69 -19.05 4.47
CA GLU A 174 6.83 -19.13 5.64
C GLU A 174 7.42 -18.30 6.78
N VAL A 175 6.68 -17.28 7.20
CA VAL A 175 7.01 -16.48 8.38
C VAL A 175 6.41 -17.15 9.60
N THR A 176 7.28 -17.61 10.50
CA THR A 176 6.88 -18.26 11.76
C THR A 176 6.66 -17.24 12.87
N GLU A 177 7.39 -16.14 12.85
CA GLU A 177 7.31 -15.08 13.86
C GLU A 177 7.52 -13.70 13.26
N LEU A 178 6.79 -12.70 13.77
CA LEU A 178 7.06 -11.28 13.56
C LEU A 178 7.35 -10.63 14.92
N ARG A 179 8.63 -10.30 15.15
CA ARG A 179 9.12 -9.73 16.41
C ARG A 179 9.46 -8.26 16.26
N SER A 180 8.96 -7.39 17.13
CA SER A 180 9.43 -5.99 17.18
C SER A 180 10.87 -5.94 17.71
N LEU A 181 11.76 -5.26 16.97
CA LEU A 181 13.13 -5.01 17.40
C LEU A 181 13.26 -3.67 18.12
N THR A 182 12.49 -2.67 17.69
CA THR A 182 12.48 -1.34 18.30
C THR A 182 11.04 -0.93 18.59
N ALA A 183 10.84 -0.14 19.64
CA ALA A 183 9.50 0.23 20.11
C ALA A 183 9.50 1.61 20.75
N THR A 184 10.19 2.58 20.13
CA THR A 184 10.22 3.97 20.61
C THR A 184 9.09 4.79 20.01
N ASP A 185 8.89 6.02 20.50
CA ASP A 185 7.95 6.98 19.91
C ASP A 185 8.52 7.69 18.67
N ASN A 186 9.80 7.45 18.37
CA ASN A 186 10.47 8.00 17.21
C ASN A 186 10.18 7.19 15.93
N LYS A 187 10.40 7.80 14.76
CA LYS A 187 10.32 7.07 13.49
C LYS A 187 11.65 6.38 13.20
N GLU A 188 11.59 5.11 12.83
CA GLU A 188 12.79 4.31 12.55
C GLU A 188 12.75 3.68 11.16
N TYR A 189 13.89 3.70 10.46
CA TYR A 189 14.01 3.30 9.05
C TYR A 189 15.35 2.65 8.74
N GLY A 190 15.42 2.01 7.56
CA GLY A 190 16.67 1.61 6.92
C GLY A 190 17.49 0.60 7.71
N GLY A 191 16.85 -0.35 8.39
CA GLY A 191 17.56 -1.33 9.19
C GLY A 191 18.47 -2.23 8.34
N VAL A 192 19.74 -2.37 8.73
CA VAL A 192 20.69 -3.33 8.16
C VAL A 192 21.35 -4.15 9.27
N TYR A 193 21.59 -5.43 9.03
CA TYR A 193 22.34 -6.26 9.98
C TYR A 193 23.84 -6.00 9.87
N SER A 194 24.54 -6.04 11.00
CA SER A 194 26.00 -6.19 10.98
C SER A 194 26.41 -7.55 10.38
N ALA A 195 27.62 -7.63 9.84
CA ALA A 195 28.12 -8.86 9.20
C ALA A 195 28.16 -10.06 10.16
N ASP A 196 28.40 -9.82 11.45
CA ASP A 196 28.36 -10.83 12.51
C ASP A 196 26.95 -11.16 13.03
N GLY A 197 25.92 -10.44 12.57
CA GLY A 197 24.54 -10.62 12.98
C GLY A 197 24.22 -10.22 14.42
N GLN A 198 25.14 -9.56 15.13
CA GLN A 198 24.96 -9.15 16.53
C GLN A 198 24.25 -7.81 16.68
N TYR A 199 24.35 -6.95 15.65
CA TYR A 199 23.77 -5.61 15.66
C TYR A 199 22.79 -5.41 14.50
N VAL A 200 21.84 -4.51 14.74
CA VAL A 200 21.09 -3.84 13.67
C VAL A 200 21.44 -2.37 13.70
N ILE A 201 21.88 -1.84 12.56
CA ILE A 201 22.12 -0.41 12.34
C ILE A 201 20.89 0.16 11.65
N PHE A 202 20.44 1.33 12.10
CA PHE A 202 19.20 1.93 11.63
C PHE A 202 19.16 3.43 11.85
N GLN A 203 18.21 4.11 11.21
CA GLN A 203 17.97 5.53 11.43
C GLN A 203 16.85 5.75 12.41
N ARG A 204 16.99 6.76 13.27
CA ARG A 204 15.96 7.22 14.20
C ARG A 204 15.75 8.72 14.05
N TYR A 205 14.51 9.11 13.77
CA TYR A 205 14.07 10.51 13.68
C TYR A 205 13.30 10.89 14.94
N PRO A 206 13.76 11.90 15.70
CA PRO A 206 12.96 12.53 16.74
C PRO A 206 11.61 12.99 16.17
N GLU A 207 10.51 12.76 16.91
CA GLU A 207 9.12 12.92 16.43
C GLU A 207 8.87 14.15 15.52
N LYS A 208 9.41 15.31 15.90
CA LYS A 208 9.10 16.62 15.30
C LYS A 208 10.14 17.17 14.32
N LEU A 209 11.20 16.43 14.02
CA LEU A 209 12.29 16.91 13.15
C LEU A 209 12.44 16.02 11.91
N CYS A 210 12.64 16.64 10.75
CA CYS A 210 13.07 15.95 9.53
C CYS A 210 14.57 15.62 9.53
N ARG A 211 15.18 15.48 10.71
CA ARG A 211 16.58 15.13 10.92
C ARG A 211 16.63 13.85 11.75
N SER A 212 17.60 12.99 11.49
CA SER A 212 17.80 11.71 12.14
C SER A 212 19.18 11.61 12.78
N ASN A 213 19.37 10.51 13.52
CA ASN A 213 20.66 9.97 13.87
C ASN A 213 20.71 8.51 13.39
N ILE A 214 21.92 7.99 13.13
CA ILE A 214 22.14 6.57 12.85
C ILE A 214 22.46 5.90 14.19
N TRP A 215 21.77 4.81 14.50
CA TRP A 215 21.87 4.05 15.74
C TRP A 215 22.29 2.62 15.44
N ALA A 216 22.97 1.99 16.40
CA ALA A 216 23.19 0.57 16.42
C ALA A 216 22.50 -0.03 17.65
N LYS A 217 21.80 -1.15 17.46
CA LYS A 217 21.20 -1.96 18.53
C LYS A 217 21.84 -3.33 18.58
N HIS A 218 22.37 -3.71 19.73
CA HIS A 218 22.80 -5.08 19.98
C HIS A 218 21.58 -5.98 20.18
N LEU A 219 21.45 -7.04 19.39
CA LEU A 219 20.24 -7.88 19.34
C LEU A 219 20.03 -8.73 20.60
N GLU A 220 21.11 -9.23 21.21
CA GLU A 220 21.01 -10.04 22.44
C GLU A 220 20.74 -9.19 23.69
N THR A 221 21.54 -8.14 23.92
CA THR A 221 21.43 -7.31 25.13
C THR A 221 20.35 -6.22 25.04
N GLY A 222 19.88 -5.91 23.83
CA GLY A 222 18.96 -4.82 23.55
C GLY A 222 19.58 -3.41 23.68
N ARG A 223 20.89 -3.30 23.96
CA ARG A 223 21.57 -2.02 24.14
C ARG A 223 21.60 -1.23 22.82
N GLU A 224 21.24 0.05 22.90
CA GLU A 224 21.23 0.97 21.76
C GLU A 224 22.27 2.08 21.94
N THR A 225 23.05 2.34 20.90
CA THR A 225 24.13 3.34 20.88
C THR A 225 23.99 4.22 19.63
N PRO A 226 23.94 5.55 19.75
CA PRO A 226 24.02 6.43 18.59
C PRO A 226 25.41 6.37 17.97
N LEU A 227 25.50 6.34 16.64
CA LEU A 227 26.75 6.33 15.89
C LEU A 227 27.18 7.74 15.44
N MET A 228 26.27 8.72 15.50
CA MET A 228 26.56 10.12 15.17
C MET A 228 26.39 11.02 16.39
N ASP A 229 27.22 12.06 16.51
CA ASP A 229 27.15 13.03 17.62
C ASP A 229 26.02 14.06 17.45
N LYS A 230 25.62 14.33 16.21
CA LYS A 230 24.63 15.35 15.86
C LYS A 230 23.48 14.75 15.06
N LEU A 231 22.32 15.39 15.14
CA LEU A 231 21.24 15.14 14.20
C LEU A 231 21.63 15.72 12.82
N GLY A 232 21.32 14.99 11.76
CA GLY A 232 21.57 15.35 10.36
C GLY A 232 20.48 14.82 9.45
N THR A 233 20.57 15.06 8.15
CA THR A 233 19.65 14.44 7.18
C THR A 233 20.35 13.24 6.57
N TYR A 234 20.31 12.12 7.27
CA TYR A 234 20.93 10.89 6.83
C TYR A 234 19.91 10.07 6.01
N GLY A 235 20.24 9.77 4.77
CA GLY A 235 19.48 8.92 3.84
C GLY A 235 19.93 7.47 3.89
N GLU A 236 19.43 6.63 2.98
CA GLU A 236 19.72 5.18 2.95
C GLU A 236 21.21 4.85 3.12
N HIS A 237 21.48 3.74 3.81
CA HIS A 237 22.82 3.32 4.20
C HIS A 237 23.05 1.83 3.95
N SER A 238 24.30 1.46 3.75
CA SER A 238 24.72 0.05 3.65
C SER A 238 26.06 -0.17 4.34
N LEU A 239 26.26 -1.41 4.78
CA LEU A 239 27.51 -1.87 5.38
C LEU A 239 28.39 -2.53 4.34
N SER A 240 29.71 -2.37 4.48
CA SER A 240 30.70 -3.14 3.75
C SER A 240 30.53 -4.63 4.05
N HIS A 241 31.02 -5.49 3.17
CA HIS A 241 30.89 -6.93 3.32
C HIS A 241 31.49 -7.44 4.65
N ASP A 242 32.58 -6.83 5.10
CA ASP A 242 33.22 -7.14 6.39
C ASP A 242 32.56 -6.46 7.61
N GLY A 243 31.54 -5.64 7.40
CA GLY A 243 30.80 -4.92 8.43
C GLY A 243 31.54 -3.76 9.10
N LYS A 244 32.76 -3.40 8.65
CA LYS A 244 33.58 -2.37 9.31
C LYS A 244 33.26 -0.95 8.86
N GLN A 245 32.71 -0.78 7.67
CA GLN A 245 32.48 0.53 7.07
C GLN A 245 31.00 0.70 6.74
N LEU A 246 30.41 1.79 7.21
CA LEU A 246 29.06 2.21 6.85
C LEU A 246 29.16 3.32 5.80
N ILE A 247 28.38 3.20 4.72
CA ILE A 247 28.16 4.32 3.78
C ILE A 247 26.73 4.80 3.87
N TYR A 248 26.54 6.10 3.69
CA TYR A 248 25.23 6.72 3.71
C TYR A 248 25.23 8.02 2.90
N ILE A 249 24.04 8.42 2.43
CA ILE A 249 23.84 9.72 1.81
C ILE A 249 23.56 10.76 2.90
N GLU A 250 24.26 11.89 2.88
CA GLU A 250 23.92 13.06 3.70
C GLU A 250 23.31 14.14 2.81
N ALA A 251 22.20 14.73 3.27
CA ALA A 251 21.53 15.81 2.56
C ALA A 251 21.57 17.12 3.36
N ASP A 252 22.09 18.18 2.76
CA ASP A 252 22.15 19.51 3.38
C ASP A 252 21.46 20.56 2.52
N ASP A 253 20.95 21.63 3.16
CA ASP A 253 20.36 22.77 2.47
C ASP A 253 21.44 23.59 1.77
N CYS A 254 21.27 23.85 0.47
CA CYS A 254 22.25 24.60 -0.31
C CYS A 254 22.13 26.12 -0.08
N THR A 255 23.25 26.80 0.18
CA THR A 255 23.31 28.28 0.17
C THR A 255 23.92 28.80 -1.14
N THR A 256 23.12 29.56 -1.91
CA THR A 256 23.44 30.52 -3.02
C THR A 256 24.50 30.19 -4.10
N PRO A 257 24.17 30.37 -5.41
CA PRO A 257 22.84 30.45 -6.02
C PRO A 257 22.18 29.06 -6.04
N VAL A 258 20.95 28.98 -5.54
CA VAL A 258 20.21 27.73 -5.30
C VAL A 258 19.69 27.16 -6.64
N THR A 259 20.51 26.41 -7.37
CA THR A 259 20.05 25.59 -8.52
C THR A 259 19.35 24.31 -8.08
N GLN A 260 19.53 23.91 -6.81
CA GLN A 260 18.94 22.73 -6.19
C GLN A 260 18.55 23.04 -4.75
N LYS A 261 17.38 22.55 -4.29
CA LYS A 261 16.91 22.75 -2.90
C LYS A 261 17.80 22.02 -1.88
N GLN A 262 18.37 20.88 -2.27
CA GLN A 262 19.20 20.03 -1.41
C GLN A 262 20.48 19.59 -2.13
N CYS A 263 21.56 19.52 -1.37
CA CYS A 263 22.83 18.92 -1.75
C CYS A 263 22.88 17.48 -1.26
N TYR A 264 23.37 16.54 -2.08
CA TYR A 264 23.56 15.14 -1.68
C TYR A 264 25.05 14.78 -1.73
N THR A 265 25.61 14.32 -0.61
CA THR A 265 26.99 13.86 -0.49
C THR A 265 27.03 12.39 -0.06
N LEU A 266 28.09 11.67 -0.41
CA LEU A 266 28.31 10.30 0.05
C LEU A 266 29.35 10.31 1.16
N GLN A 267 28.97 9.78 2.32
CA GLN A 267 29.80 9.73 3.52
C GLN A 267 30.19 8.28 3.83
N ARG A 268 31.36 8.10 4.44
CA ARG A 268 31.85 6.83 4.96
C ARG A 268 32.18 6.95 6.45
N LEU A 269 31.71 6.02 7.25
CA LEU A 269 31.93 5.96 8.69
C LEU A 269 32.56 4.61 9.11
N ASP A 270 33.60 4.67 9.92
CA ASP A 270 34.19 3.50 10.58
C ASP A 270 33.32 3.09 11.77
N VAL A 271 32.73 1.90 11.70
CA VAL A 271 31.72 1.43 12.66
C VAL A 271 32.35 1.18 14.04
N ALA A 272 33.55 0.60 14.09
CA ALA A 272 34.22 0.28 15.36
C ALA A 272 34.59 1.56 16.12
N LYS A 273 35.16 2.55 15.42
CA LYS A 273 35.47 3.86 16.01
C LYS A 273 34.21 4.60 16.45
N ALA A 274 33.13 4.52 15.68
CA ALA A 274 31.85 5.13 16.06
C ALA A 274 31.33 4.56 17.40
N PHE A 275 31.47 3.25 17.65
CA PHE A 275 31.11 2.63 18.94
C PHE A 275 31.96 3.12 20.12
N GLU A 276 33.21 3.52 19.88
CA GLU A 276 34.10 4.10 20.88
C GLU A 276 33.84 5.60 21.13
N GLY A 277 32.84 6.19 20.45
CA GLY A 277 32.58 7.63 20.49
C GLY A 277 33.53 8.46 19.61
N HIS A 278 34.31 7.80 18.74
CA HIS A 278 35.19 8.43 17.78
C HIS A 278 34.50 8.56 16.41
N ASN A 279 33.48 9.42 16.35
CA ASN A 279 32.70 9.72 15.16
C ASN A 279 33.42 10.74 14.26
N GLN A 280 34.09 10.27 13.20
CA GLN A 280 34.67 11.11 12.15
C GLN A 280 34.33 10.55 10.77
N PRO A 281 33.14 10.88 10.21
CA PRO A 281 32.78 10.46 8.87
C PRO A 281 33.70 11.15 7.86
N THR A 282 34.09 10.40 6.83
CA THR A 282 34.86 10.91 5.70
C THR A 282 33.92 11.09 4.52
N GLN A 283 33.86 12.31 3.99
CA GLN A 283 33.16 12.55 2.73
C GLN A 283 33.95 11.89 1.60
N ILE A 284 33.31 10.97 0.90
CA ILE A 284 33.89 10.25 -0.24
C ILE A 284 33.33 10.74 -1.56
N MET A 285 32.13 11.33 -1.61
CA MET A 285 31.64 12.03 -2.80
C MET A 285 31.15 13.43 -2.46
N GLU A 286 31.69 14.42 -3.18
CA GLU A 286 31.28 15.82 -3.12
C GLU A 286 29.87 16.07 -3.68
N CYS A 287 29.29 17.18 -3.26
CA CYS A 287 28.02 17.66 -3.78
C CYS A 287 28.05 17.86 -5.29
N LYS A 288 27.07 17.32 -6.00
CA LYS A 288 26.85 17.58 -7.43
C LYS A 288 25.41 18.06 -7.66
N ASN A 289 25.15 18.67 -8.81
CA ASN A 289 23.81 19.11 -9.24
C ASN A 289 22.93 17.93 -9.70
N THR A 290 22.90 16.86 -8.91
CA THR A 290 22.13 15.65 -9.19
C THR A 290 21.78 14.99 -7.86
N LYS A 291 20.59 14.36 -7.84
CA LYS A 291 20.17 13.57 -6.69
C LYS A 291 20.78 12.18 -6.77
N ILE A 292 21.43 11.76 -5.71
CA ILE A 292 21.92 10.39 -5.52
C ILE A 292 21.20 9.74 -4.33
N ILE A 293 20.84 8.47 -4.46
CA ILE A 293 20.19 7.68 -3.41
C ILE A 293 20.67 6.22 -3.46
N LYS A 294 20.33 5.47 -2.40
CA LYS A 294 20.52 4.02 -2.27
C LYS A 294 21.97 3.56 -2.55
N PRO A 295 22.92 3.97 -1.68
CA PRO A 295 24.31 3.54 -1.79
C PRO A 295 24.47 2.09 -1.33
N THR A 296 24.97 1.22 -2.21
CA THR A 296 25.21 -0.19 -1.91
C THR A 296 26.65 -0.55 -2.21
N TRP A 297 27.39 -1.06 -1.24
CA TRP A 297 28.73 -1.58 -1.46
C TRP A 297 28.72 -2.76 -2.43
N LEU A 298 29.55 -2.68 -3.47
CA LEU A 298 29.87 -3.81 -4.32
C LEU A 298 31.11 -4.56 -3.77
N ASN A 299 32.11 -3.80 -3.33
CA ASN A 299 33.35 -4.26 -2.70
C ASN A 299 33.97 -3.07 -1.92
N ASP A 300 35.17 -3.22 -1.37
CA ASP A 300 35.80 -2.18 -0.51
C ASP A 300 36.13 -0.84 -1.23
N ASP A 301 36.05 -0.79 -2.56
CA ASP A 301 36.31 0.43 -3.35
C ASP A 301 35.10 0.93 -4.13
N GLN A 302 34.20 0.03 -4.55
CA GLN A 302 33.15 0.35 -5.51
C GLN A 302 31.76 0.39 -4.86
N VAL A 303 31.01 1.45 -5.15
CA VAL A 303 29.67 1.71 -4.62
C VAL A 303 28.66 1.86 -5.76
N LEU A 304 27.58 1.09 -5.70
CA LEU A 304 26.41 1.26 -6.56
C LEU A 304 25.52 2.40 -6.02
N LEU A 305 25.02 3.25 -6.92
CA LEU A 305 24.15 4.38 -6.58
C LEU A 305 23.06 4.54 -7.64
N MET A 306 21.85 4.94 -7.23
CA MET A 306 20.90 5.52 -8.17
C MET A 306 21.18 7.01 -8.31
N GLN A 307 21.36 7.50 -9.53
CA GLN A 307 21.59 8.90 -9.82
C GLN A 307 20.50 9.46 -10.75
N LEU A 308 19.97 10.63 -10.43
CA LEU A 308 19.01 11.34 -11.27
C LEU A 308 19.75 12.20 -12.31
N SER A 309 19.89 11.71 -13.53
CA SER A 309 20.50 12.43 -14.66
C SER A 309 19.51 12.54 -15.81
N ASP A 310 19.46 13.70 -16.46
CA ASP A 310 18.56 13.94 -17.61
C ASP A 310 17.09 13.63 -17.30
N LYS A 311 16.64 14.01 -16.09
CA LYS A 311 15.30 13.74 -15.52
C LYS A 311 14.96 12.26 -15.27
N ARG A 312 15.93 11.35 -15.40
CA ARG A 312 15.71 9.91 -15.20
C ARG A 312 16.72 9.29 -14.25
N TRP A 313 16.29 8.23 -13.56
CA TRP A 313 17.17 7.46 -12.71
C TRP A 313 18.05 6.55 -13.57
N LYS A 314 19.35 6.55 -13.27
CA LYS A 314 20.35 5.64 -13.84
C LYS A 314 21.05 4.91 -12.70
N LEU A 315 21.56 3.71 -12.97
CA LEU A 315 22.43 3.01 -12.03
C LEU A 315 23.88 3.33 -12.38
N ILE A 316 24.60 3.88 -11.42
CA ILE A 316 26.01 4.22 -11.57
C ILE A 316 26.86 3.38 -10.61
N LEU A 317 28.10 3.12 -11.02
CA LEU A 317 29.15 2.57 -10.19
C LEU A 317 30.16 3.68 -9.91
N TYR A 318 30.44 3.93 -8.64
CA TYR A 318 31.40 4.92 -8.18
C TYR A 318 32.63 4.23 -7.57
N SER A 319 33.83 4.59 -8.02
CA SER A 319 35.10 4.17 -7.39
C SER A 319 35.55 5.22 -6.38
N VAL A 320 35.74 4.79 -5.14
CA VAL A 320 36.17 5.66 -4.04
C VAL A 320 37.63 6.09 -4.22
N SER A 321 38.53 5.16 -4.59
CA SER A 321 39.95 5.48 -4.82
C SER A 321 40.18 6.28 -6.10
N GLY A 322 39.43 6.00 -7.17
CA GLY A 322 39.51 6.71 -8.44
C GLY A 322 38.78 8.07 -8.45
N ASN A 323 37.86 8.29 -7.51
CA ASN A 323 36.95 9.44 -7.47
C ASN A 323 36.21 9.66 -8.80
N GLU A 324 35.79 8.56 -9.42
CA GLU A 324 35.11 8.57 -10.71
C GLU A 324 33.85 7.71 -10.68
N SER A 325 32.87 8.09 -11.49
CA SER A 325 31.60 7.39 -11.62
C SER A 325 31.35 7.01 -13.07
N GLN A 326 30.90 5.78 -13.30
CA GLN A 326 30.46 5.31 -14.60
C GLN A 326 28.98 4.89 -14.53
N THR A 327 28.21 5.20 -15.57
CA THR A 327 26.85 4.63 -15.71
C THR A 327 27.00 3.19 -16.18
N ILE A 328 26.47 2.24 -15.40
CA ILE A 328 26.52 0.81 -15.75
C ILE A 328 25.18 0.31 -16.28
N TYR A 329 24.09 1.03 -16.02
CA TYR A 329 22.77 0.68 -16.54
C TYR A 329 21.87 1.93 -16.69
N ASP A 330 21.19 2.03 -17.83
CA ASP A 330 20.25 3.09 -18.20
C ASP A 330 19.09 2.48 -19.03
N VAL A 331 17.92 3.11 -19.01
CA VAL A 331 16.74 2.69 -19.76
C VAL A 331 16.27 3.86 -20.65
N PRO A 332 16.84 4.01 -21.86
CA PRO A 332 16.58 5.17 -22.72
C PRO A 332 15.13 5.34 -23.17
N ASP A 333 14.34 4.27 -23.24
CA ASP A 333 12.93 4.32 -23.66
C ASP A 333 11.98 3.98 -22.50
N GLY A 334 12.40 4.27 -21.27
CA GLY A 334 11.66 3.86 -20.09
C GLY A 334 12.15 4.52 -18.81
N ARG A 335 11.97 3.81 -17.69
CA ARG A 335 12.31 4.29 -16.36
C ARG A 335 12.84 3.18 -15.49
N PHE A 336 14.02 3.40 -14.93
CA PHE A 336 14.55 2.61 -13.83
C PHE A 336 13.80 2.94 -12.51
N ILE A 337 13.29 1.92 -11.83
CA ILE A 337 12.42 2.07 -10.63
C ILE A 337 13.21 1.85 -9.34
N ASP A 338 13.88 0.71 -9.22
CA ASP A 338 14.67 0.32 -8.05
C ASP A 338 15.58 -0.88 -8.36
N TYR A 339 16.57 -1.13 -7.51
CA TYR A 339 17.47 -2.28 -7.61
C TYR A 339 17.77 -2.94 -6.26
N ASP A 340 18.32 -4.14 -6.28
CA ASP A 340 19.06 -4.72 -5.15
C ASP A 340 20.30 -5.45 -5.67
N TYR A 341 21.27 -5.71 -4.79
CA TYR A 341 22.51 -6.41 -5.12
C TYR A 341 22.73 -7.61 -4.20
N SER A 342 22.96 -8.79 -4.79
CA SER A 342 23.37 -9.99 -4.07
C SER A 342 24.87 -10.15 -4.13
N VAL A 343 25.52 -10.09 -2.97
CA VAL A 343 26.95 -10.42 -2.83
C VAL A 343 27.21 -11.89 -3.11
N LYS A 344 26.28 -12.77 -2.69
CA LYS A 344 26.36 -14.23 -2.86
C LYS A 344 26.42 -14.61 -4.34
N ASP A 345 25.51 -14.04 -5.13
CA ASP A 345 25.35 -14.39 -6.54
C ASP A 345 26.16 -13.48 -7.47
N ASN A 346 26.65 -12.36 -6.92
CA ASN A 346 27.29 -11.27 -7.66
C ASN A 346 26.41 -10.76 -8.81
N LEU A 347 25.12 -10.56 -8.52
CA LEU A 347 24.09 -10.12 -9.46
C LEU A 347 23.33 -8.92 -8.91
N ILE A 348 22.90 -8.05 -9.82
CA ILE A 348 22.04 -6.91 -9.53
C ILE A 348 20.68 -7.19 -10.15
N ALA A 349 19.61 -7.12 -9.36
CA ALA A 349 18.24 -7.23 -9.82
C ALA A 349 17.64 -5.83 -9.93
N LEU A 350 17.11 -5.47 -11.10
CA LEU A 350 16.52 -4.16 -11.38
C LEU A 350 15.07 -4.31 -11.80
N ILE A 351 14.20 -3.48 -11.22
CA ILE A 351 12.86 -3.27 -11.77
C ILE A 351 12.89 -2.06 -12.68
N VAL A 352 12.46 -2.27 -13.92
CA VAL A 352 12.39 -1.24 -14.95
C VAL A 352 11.02 -1.21 -15.59
N LEU A 353 10.59 -0.02 -16.01
CA LEU A 353 9.39 0.17 -16.82
C LEU A 353 9.84 0.51 -18.23
N ARG A 354 9.38 -0.24 -19.24
CA ARG A 354 9.72 0.02 -20.65
C ARG A 354 8.57 0.71 -21.38
N ARG A 355 8.77 1.01 -22.66
CA ARG A 355 7.85 1.76 -23.53
C ARG A 355 6.47 1.11 -23.70
N ASP A 356 6.38 -0.19 -23.53
CA ASP A 356 5.12 -0.96 -23.52
C ASP A 356 4.31 -0.79 -22.21
N HIS A 357 4.79 0.05 -21.29
CA HIS A 357 4.25 0.25 -19.96
C HIS A 357 4.21 -1.03 -19.10
N GLN A 358 5.01 -2.04 -19.47
CA GLN A 358 5.20 -3.24 -18.69
C GLN A 358 6.44 -3.14 -17.81
N ARG A 359 6.35 -3.74 -16.64
CA ARG A 359 7.50 -3.89 -15.74
C ARG A 359 8.33 -5.07 -16.20
N TYR A 360 9.65 -4.90 -16.18
CA TYR A 360 10.61 -5.96 -16.40
C TYR A 360 11.52 -6.09 -15.19
N LEU A 361 11.89 -7.33 -14.90
CA LEU A 361 12.97 -7.69 -14.02
C LEU A 361 14.20 -7.94 -14.89
N ASP A 362 15.17 -7.04 -14.79
CA ASP A 362 16.46 -7.18 -15.46
C ASP A 362 17.49 -7.65 -14.43
N ILE A 363 18.14 -8.78 -14.71
CA ILE A 363 19.26 -9.29 -13.93
C ILE A 363 20.54 -8.93 -14.66
N VAL A 364 21.45 -8.23 -14.01
CA VAL A 364 22.71 -7.77 -14.61
C VAL A 364 23.90 -8.10 -13.72
N LYS A 365 25.07 -8.25 -14.32
CA LYS A 365 26.34 -8.31 -13.58
C LYS A 365 26.79 -6.91 -13.18
N PRO A 366 27.70 -6.76 -12.19
CA PRO A 366 28.27 -5.46 -11.83
C PRO A 366 29.02 -4.75 -12.95
N SER A 367 29.44 -5.48 -14.00
CA SER A 367 30.00 -4.91 -15.23
C SER A 367 28.98 -4.14 -16.08
N GLY A 368 27.68 -4.24 -15.78
CA GLY A 368 26.58 -3.74 -16.61
C GLY A 368 26.08 -4.75 -17.67
N GLU A 369 26.68 -5.95 -17.73
CA GLU A 369 26.25 -7.00 -18.65
C GLU A 369 24.86 -7.54 -18.26
N LEU A 370 23.90 -7.48 -19.18
CA LEU A 370 22.57 -8.05 -19.00
C LEU A 370 22.63 -9.58 -19.05
N VAL A 371 22.19 -10.24 -17.97
CA VAL A 371 22.11 -11.70 -17.84
C VAL A 371 20.74 -12.19 -18.30
N SER A 372 19.67 -11.57 -17.82
CA SER A 372 18.30 -11.90 -18.22
C SER A 372 17.37 -10.69 -18.08
N SER A 373 16.24 -10.74 -18.77
CA SER A 373 15.21 -9.70 -18.75
C SER A 373 13.86 -10.36 -18.96
N HIS A 374 13.01 -10.39 -17.94
CA HIS A 374 11.67 -10.98 -18.02
C HIS A 374 10.60 -9.98 -17.62
N SER A 375 9.41 -10.06 -18.24
CA SER A 375 8.28 -9.25 -17.83
C SER A 375 7.80 -9.70 -16.44
N VAL A 376 7.63 -8.76 -15.53
CA VAL A 376 7.00 -9.03 -14.22
C VAL A 376 5.51 -9.25 -14.44
N GLU A 377 5.01 -10.37 -13.95
CA GLU A 377 3.61 -10.75 -14.04
C GLU A 377 2.69 -9.67 -13.48
N ASN A 378 1.62 -9.36 -14.22
CA ASN A 378 0.59 -8.45 -13.76
C ASN A 378 -0.51 -9.24 -13.05
N ILE A 379 -0.60 -9.05 -11.74
CA ILE A 379 -1.68 -9.61 -10.92
C ILE A 379 -2.65 -8.50 -10.46
N PRO A 380 -3.96 -8.81 -10.29
CA PRO A 380 -4.98 -7.81 -9.94
C PRO A 380 -4.71 -7.01 -8.65
N GLU A 381 -4.00 -7.61 -7.70
CA GLU A 381 -3.67 -7.03 -6.39
C GLU A 381 -2.67 -5.88 -6.49
N ILE A 382 -1.88 -5.82 -7.57
CA ILE A 382 -0.79 -4.86 -7.73
C ILE A 382 -1.10 -3.97 -8.93
N SER A 383 -1.37 -2.69 -8.67
CA SER A 383 -1.48 -1.71 -9.75
C SER A 383 -0.25 -1.77 -10.69
N PRO A 384 -0.43 -1.73 -12.02
CA PRO A 384 0.67 -1.72 -12.98
C PRO A 384 1.63 -0.53 -12.79
N TYR A 385 1.16 0.54 -12.13
CA TYR A 385 1.95 1.74 -11.87
C TYR A 385 2.53 1.79 -10.46
N ARG A 386 2.24 0.81 -9.61
CA ARG A 386 2.83 0.69 -8.27
C ARG A 386 4.35 0.52 -8.40
N ARG A 387 5.09 1.31 -7.64
CA ARG A 387 6.54 1.12 -7.46
C ARG A 387 6.78 -0.18 -6.71
N ILE A 388 7.66 -1.02 -7.24
CA ILE A 388 8.10 -2.28 -6.66
C ILE A 388 9.60 -2.17 -6.40
N SER A 389 10.00 -2.55 -5.19
CA SER A 389 11.39 -2.57 -4.74
C SER A 389 11.77 -4.02 -4.51
N PRO A 390 12.54 -4.65 -5.42
CA PRO A 390 12.94 -6.04 -5.25
C PRO A 390 14.01 -6.11 -4.14
N ASN A 391 14.01 -7.19 -3.38
CA ASN A 391 15.14 -7.56 -2.53
C ASN A 391 15.46 -9.03 -2.73
N PHE A 392 16.76 -9.35 -2.76
CA PHE A 392 17.21 -10.74 -2.86
C PHE A 392 16.79 -11.53 -1.62
N THR A 393 16.31 -12.75 -1.87
CA THR A 393 16.11 -13.73 -0.80
C THR A 393 17.34 -14.62 -0.64
N PRO A 394 17.43 -15.43 0.42
CA PRO A 394 18.52 -16.39 0.62
C PRO A 394 18.47 -17.56 -0.37
N ASP A 395 17.28 -17.85 -0.88
CA ASP A 395 17.02 -18.86 -1.88
C ASP A 395 17.45 -18.36 -3.27
N ASP A 396 18.03 -19.27 -4.05
CA ASP A 396 18.54 -18.95 -5.38
C ASP A 396 17.39 -18.55 -6.31
N GLU A 397 17.63 -17.52 -7.14
CA GLU A 397 16.71 -17.04 -8.18
C GLU A 397 15.35 -16.51 -7.68
N GLN A 398 15.27 -16.13 -6.40
CA GLN A 398 14.06 -15.58 -5.79
C GLN A 398 14.29 -14.20 -5.16
N LEU A 399 13.32 -13.32 -5.38
CA LEU A 399 13.24 -11.96 -4.85
C LEU A 399 11.95 -11.81 -4.03
N ILE A 400 11.93 -10.83 -3.14
CA ILE A 400 10.74 -10.44 -2.37
C ILE A 400 10.49 -8.94 -2.53
N PHE A 401 9.24 -8.53 -2.43
CA PHE A 401 8.88 -7.12 -2.34
C PHE A 401 7.60 -6.89 -1.51
N SER A 402 7.44 -5.68 -0.99
CA SER A 402 6.19 -5.25 -0.34
C SER A 402 5.43 -4.21 -1.15
N THR A 403 4.10 -4.27 -1.09
CA THR A 403 3.22 -3.17 -1.54
C THR A 403 2.67 -2.33 -0.39
N GLY A 404 3.04 -2.61 0.86
CA GLY A 404 2.44 -2.01 2.04
C GLY A 404 2.00 -3.09 3.01
N ARG A 405 0.73 -3.52 2.94
CA ARG A 405 0.20 -4.58 3.82
C ARG A 405 0.19 -5.95 3.16
N GLN A 406 0.88 -6.11 2.04
CA GLN A 406 1.09 -7.39 1.37
C GLN A 406 2.58 -7.57 1.03
N LEU A 407 3.01 -8.83 1.05
CA LEU A 407 4.31 -9.26 0.55
C LEU A 407 4.12 -10.17 -0.64
N PHE A 408 5.07 -10.13 -1.56
CA PHE A 408 5.05 -10.95 -2.75
C PHE A 408 6.43 -11.51 -3.03
N GLY A 409 6.47 -12.78 -3.45
CA GLY A 409 7.63 -13.40 -4.06
C GLY A 409 7.69 -13.04 -5.54
N LEU A 410 8.90 -12.87 -6.06
CA LEU A 410 9.17 -12.61 -7.47
C LEU A 410 10.33 -13.51 -7.92
N THR A 411 10.07 -14.39 -8.87
CA THR A 411 11.10 -15.27 -9.46
C THR A 411 11.86 -14.54 -10.57
N PHE A 412 13.05 -15.03 -10.94
CA PHE A 412 13.86 -14.42 -12.01
C PHE A 412 13.22 -14.49 -13.41
N ASP A 413 12.28 -15.40 -13.63
CA ASP A 413 11.44 -15.47 -14.84
C ASP A 413 10.21 -14.56 -14.78
N GLY A 414 10.04 -13.80 -13.70
CA GLY A 414 9.05 -12.73 -13.58
C GLY A 414 7.71 -13.14 -12.98
N GLN A 415 7.56 -14.36 -12.47
CA GLN A 415 6.31 -14.81 -11.84
C GLN A 415 6.14 -14.17 -10.46
N VAL A 416 4.90 -13.80 -10.12
CA VAL A 416 4.58 -13.13 -8.85
C VAL A 416 3.65 -14.02 -8.02
N SER A 417 4.02 -14.24 -6.76
CA SER A 417 3.24 -15.03 -5.82
C SER A 417 2.94 -14.23 -4.55
N ASN A 418 1.71 -14.33 -4.05
CA ASN A 418 1.29 -13.63 -2.84
C ASN A 418 1.73 -14.39 -1.59
N ILE A 419 2.33 -13.68 -0.64
CA ILE A 419 2.75 -14.22 0.65
C ILE A 419 1.74 -13.78 1.70
N SER A 420 1.00 -14.75 2.25
CA SER A 420 -0.06 -14.49 3.21
C SER A 420 0.49 -14.21 4.60
N ILE A 421 0.55 -12.94 4.99
CA ILE A 421 0.83 -12.51 6.37
C ILE A 421 -0.33 -11.63 6.86
N PRO A 422 -0.91 -11.89 8.05
CA PRO A 422 -1.99 -11.09 8.60
C PRO A 422 -1.45 -9.75 9.15
N LEU A 423 -1.20 -8.81 8.24
CA LEU A 423 -0.65 -7.49 8.56
C LEU A 423 -1.77 -6.47 8.81
N ASP A 424 -1.76 -5.88 10.00
CA ASP A 424 -2.63 -4.79 10.42
C ASP A 424 -2.11 -3.40 10.01
N THR A 425 -0.79 -3.24 9.88
CA THR A 425 -0.15 -2.02 9.39
C THR A 425 0.81 -2.31 8.24
N SER A 426 1.12 -1.29 7.46
CA SER A 426 2.09 -1.40 6.37
C SER A 426 3.47 -1.82 6.88
N ILE A 427 4.14 -2.65 6.09
CA ILE A 427 5.53 -3.03 6.23
C ILE A 427 6.33 -2.64 4.98
N GLY A 428 7.62 -2.41 5.13
CA GLY A 428 8.55 -2.24 4.01
C GLY A 428 8.94 -3.58 3.39
N THR A 429 9.63 -3.53 2.25
CA THR A 429 10.25 -4.73 1.69
C THR A 429 11.27 -5.31 2.68
N PRO A 430 11.27 -6.63 2.92
CA PRO A 430 12.22 -7.27 3.83
C PRO A 430 13.67 -7.22 3.34
N THR A 431 14.61 -7.02 4.26
CA THR A 431 16.05 -7.16 4.03
C THR A 431 16.58 -8.33 4.84
N PHE A 432 17.15 -9.33 4.17
CA PHE A 432 17.54 -10.58 4.82
C PHE A 432 18.86 -10.47 5.59
N HIS A 433 18.92 -11.25 6.68
CA HIS A 433 20.16 -11.58 7.34
C HIS A 433 20.97 -12.56 6.49
N LEU A 434 22.30 -12.53 6.59
CA LEU A 434 23.21 -13.40 5.82
C LEU A 434 22.97 -14.90 6.03
N ASN A 435 22.44 -15.29 7.20
CA ASN A 435 22.07 -16.68 7.50
C ASN A 435 20.76 -17.15 6.82
N GLY A 436 20.02 -16.23 6.21
CA GLY A 436 18.77 -16.50 5.51
C GLY A 436 17.56 -16.89 6.36
N GLN A 437 17.66 -16.91 7.68
CA GLN A 437 16.56 -17.33 8.57
C GLN A 437 15.77 -16.16 9.16
N ARG A 438 16.24 -14.94 8.95
CA ARG A 438 15.69 -13.72 9.54
C ARG A 438 15.68 -12.60 8.51
N ALA A 439 14.69 -11.72 8.56
CA ALA A 439 14.64 -10.53 7.70
C ALA A 439 14.14 -9.30 8.47
N LEU A 440 14.76 -8.14 8.25
CA LEU A 440 14.32 -6.86 8.81
C LEU A 440 13.20 -6.29 7.95
N VAL A 441 12.19 -5.74 8.62
CA VAL A 441 11.16 -4.92 7.99
C VAL A 441 10.96 -3.65 8.81
N VAL A 442 10.60 -2.56 8.13
CA VAL A 442 10.07 -1.37 8.79
C VAL A 442 8.56 -1.50 8.83
N LYS A 443 7.96 -1.56 10.03
CA LYS A 443 6.51 -1.65 10.24
C LYS A 443 6.02 -0.36 10.90
N GLY A 444 4.87 0.18 10.48
CA GLY A 444 4.26 1.27 11.22
C GLY A 444 3.14 2.02 10.52
N PHE A 445 2.75 3.13 11.14
CA PHE A 445 1.68 4.00 10.67
C PHE A 445 2.12 5.47 10.65
N TYR A 446 1.37 6.25 9.89
CA TYR A 446 1.42 7.71 9.89
C TYR A 446 0.05 8.19 10.35
N ASP A 447 0.03 8.97 11.43
CA ASP A 447 -1.18 9.49 12.05
C ASP A 447 -1.25 10.99 11.76
N SER A 448 -2.24 11.35 10.95
CA SER A 448 -2.56 12.72 10.60
C SER A 448 -4.06 12.90 10.66
N ASP A 449 -4.50 14.05 11.15
CA ASP A 449 -5.92 14.39 11.17
C ASP A 449 -6.22 15.53 10.22
N ILE A 450 -7.48 15.59 9.78
CA ILE A 450 -8.03 16.79 9.17
C ILE A 450 -8.35 17.83 10.26
N ALA A 451 -7.74 19.00 10.12
CA ALA A 451 -7.95 20.14 11.00
C ALA A 451 -8.54 21.33 10.25
N MET A 452 -9.25 22.18 10.98
CA MET A 452 -9.91 23.37 10.48
C MET A 452 -9.58 24.59 11.34
N MET A 453 -9.40 25.74 10.68
CA MET A 453 -9.05 27.02 11.29
C MET A 453 -9.86 28.14 10.65
N ALA A 454 -10.29 29.12 11.46
CA ALA A 454 -10.96 30.30 10.96
C ALA A 454 -9.97 31.31 10.35
N LEU A 455 -10.27 31.83 9.15
CA LEU A 455 -9.47 32.85 8.48
C LEU A 455 -9.43 34.19 9.24
N SER A 456 -10.46 34.46 10.05
CA SER A 456 -10.54 35.67 10.87
C SER A 456 -9.60 35.67 12.08
N ASN A 457 -9.07 34.49 12.47
CA ASN A 457 -8.19 34.34 13.63
C ASN A 457 -7.20 33.19 13.43
N VAL A 458 -6.20 33.43 12.56
CA VAL A 458 -5.15 32.47 12.20
C VAL A 458 -4.05 32.48 13.26
N HIS A 459 -4.04 31.45 14.12
CA HIS A 459 -3.00 31.25 15.12
C HIS A 459 -2.68 29.75 15.25
N ALA A 460 -1.42 29.42 15.49
CA ALA A 460 -0.93 28.04 15.49
C ALA A 460 -1.68 27.11 16.47
N ASP A 461 -2.20 27.65 17.57
CA ASP A 461 -2.95 26.88 18.58
C ASP A 461 -4.47 26.99 18.43
N ASN A 462 -4.97 27.75 17.45
CA ASN A 462 -6.40 28.01 17.26
C ASN A 462 -6.95 27.25 16.04
N TYR A 463 -7.04 25.93 16.19
CA TYR A 463 -7.68 25.05 15.22
C TYR A 463 -8.48 23.95 15.92
N VAL A 464 -9.38 23.32 15.17
CA VAL A 464 -10.16 22.16 15.62
C VAL A 464 -9.86 20.97 14.74
N THR A 465 -9.65 19.80 15.34
CA THR A 465 -9.64 18.53 14.61
C THR A 465 -11.09 18.13 14.32
N LEU A 466 -11.40 17.79 13.06
CA LEU A 466 -12.78 17.48 12.65
C LEU A 466 -13.29 16.19 13.27
N ASP A 467 -12.61 15.08 13.05
CA ASP A 467 -12.99 13.76 13.58
C ASP A 467 -11.75 12.87 13.74
N ARG A 468 -11.26 12.78 14.98
CA ARG A 468 -9.94 12.21 15.33
C ARG A 468 -9.82 10.73 14.94
N SER A 469 -8.72 10.35 14.29
CA SER A 469 -8.40 8.94 13.99
C SER A 469 -6.91 8.65 14.12
N THR A 470 -6.50 7.47 14.58
CA THR A 470 -5.06 7.13 14.69
C THR A 470 -4.42 6.72 13.36
N GLN A 471 -5.01 7.10 12.23
CA GLN A 471 -4.65 6.64 10.89
C GLN A 471 -4.32 7.82 10.00
N PHE A 472 -3.76 7.54 8.82
CA PHE A 472 -3.43 8.58 7.84
C PHE A 472 -4.71 9.22 7.29
N GLU A 473 -4.76 10.55 7.32
CA GLU A 473 -5.81 11.36 6.72
C GLU A 473 -5.24 12.54 5.94
N HIS A 474 -5.85 12.82 4.79
CA HIS A 474 -5.37 13.86 3.89
C HIS A 474 -6.46 14.36 2.90
N ALA A 475 -6.13 15.42 2.16
CA ALA A 475 -6.88 15.91 0.99
C ALA A 475 -8.33 16.31 1.28
N ALA A 476 -8.58 16.89 2.46
CA ALA A 476 -9.91 17.36 2.82
C ALA A 476 -10.37 18.54 1.95
N GLN A 477 -11.61 18.49 1.48
CA GLN A 477 -12.24 19.52 0.67
C GLN A 477 -13.69 19.77 1.08
N PHE A 478 -14.08 21.04 1.10
CA PHE A 478 -15.46 21.45 1.33
C PHE A 478 -16.34 21.03 0.15
N GLN A 479 -17.53 20.50 0.45
CA GLN A 479 -18.55 20.22 -0.55
C GLN A 479 -19.06 21.54 -1.15
N PRO A 480 -19.07 21.69 -2.48
CA PRO A 480 -19.67 22.85 -3.13
C PRO A 480 -21.15 22.99 -2.78
N SER A 481 -21.55 24.17 -2.27
CA SER A 481 -22.95 24.50 -1.90
C SER A 481 -23.61 23.55 -0.89
N GLY A 482 -22.81 22.80 -0.13
CA GLY A 482 -23.28 21.85 0.89
C GLY A 482 -22.53 22.00 2.21
N ALA A 483 -22.78 21.07 3.13
CA ALA A 483 -22.18 21.08 4.47
C ALA A 483 -21.14 19.96 4.67
N LEU A 484 -20.99 19.05 3.71
CA LEU A 484 -20.08 17.92 3.85
C LEU A 484 -18.63 18.33 3.61
N ILE A 485 -17.71 17.57 4.18
CA ILE A 485 -16.28 17.61 3.86
C ILE A 485 -15.88 16.22 3.38
N ALA A 486 -15.33 16.11 2.16
CA ALA A 486 -14.74 14.86 1.68
C ALA A 486 -13.25 14.84 1.97
N PHE A 487 -12.74 13.70 2.40
CA PHE A 487 -11.31 13.52 2.68
C PHE A 487 -10.91 12.06 2.47
N GLN A 488 -9.61 11.82 2.33
CA GLN A 488 -9.05 10.48 2.32
C GLN A 488 -8.75 10.06 3.77
N SER A 489 -9.11 8.84 4.15
CA SER A 489 -8.69 8.27 5.43
C SER A 489 -8.47 6.75 5.36
N ASN A 490 -7.48 6.29 6.11
CA ASN A 490 -7.17 4.87 6.31
C ASN A 490 -7.90 4.27 7.54
N ARG A 491 -8.83 5.00 8.18
CA ARG A 491 -9.47 4.61 9.45
C ARG A 491 -10.23 3.28 9.43
N SER A 492 -10.61 2.75 8.26
CA SER A 492 -11.17 1.39 8.11
C SER A 492 -10.11 0.29 7.87
N GLY A 493 -8.82 0.61 8.00
CA GLY A 493 -7.70 -0.27 7.65
C GLY A 493 -7.26 -0.16 6.19
N GLU A 494 -8.08 0.44 5.33
CA GLU A 494 -7.83 0.68 3.91
C GLU A 494 -8.00 2.15 3.60
N ALA A 495 -7.22 2.66 2.63
CA ALA A 495 -7.39 4.02 2.14
C ALA A 495 -8.72 4.16 1.39
N GLN A 496 -9.59 5.03 1.88
CA GLN A 496 -10.92 5.26 1.33
C GLN A 496 -11.26 6.75 1.35
N ILE A 497 -12.29 7.13 0.60
CA ILE A 497 -12.94 8.44 0.69
C ILE A 497 -13.95 8.39 1.83
N TRP A 498 -13.94 9.41 2.66
CA TRP A 498 -14.84 9.61 3.79
C TRP A 498 -15.55 10.96 3.66
N LEU A 499 -16.76 11.03 4.21
CA LEU A 499 -17.56 12.25 4.30
C LEU A 499 -17.77 12.58 5.77
N TYR A 500 -17.42 13.80 6.16
CA TYR A 500 -17.73 14.39 7.46
C TYR A 500 -18.91 15.36 7.32
N ASP A 501 -19.91 15.26 8.19
CA ASP A 501 -21.15 16.04 8.14
C ASP A 501 -21.29 17.11 9.24
N GLY A 502 -20.29 17.24 10.11
CA GLY A 502 -20.33 18.12 11.28
C GLY A 502 -20.57 17.39 12.61
N GLU A 503 -21.05 16.15 12.58
CA GLU A 503 -21.26 15.31 13.76
C GLU A 503 -20.38 14.06 13.76
N GLY A 504 -20.06 13.51 12.58
CA GLY A 504 -19.16 12.38 12.44
C GLY A 504 -18.81 12.07 10.99
N SER A 505 -17.94 11.06 10.80
CA SER A 505 -17.52 10.65 9.46
C SER A 505 -18.06 9.28 9.06
N GLN A 506 -18.44 9.16 7.78
CA GLN A 506 -18.88 7.91 7.16
C GLN A 506 -18.04 7.56 5.93
N LYS A 507 -17.80 6.26 5.72
CA LYS A 507 -17.06 5.75 4.57
C LYS A 507 -17.91 5.86 3.32
N LEU A 508 -17.36 6.46 2.26
CA LEU A 508 -18.03 6.63 0.97
C LEU A 508 -17.61 5.57 -0.05
N SER A 509 -16.34 5.16 -0.07
CA SER A 509 -15.80 4.29 -1.13
C SER A 509 -15.44 2.88 -0.66
N ASN A 510 -15.04 2.03 -1.61
CA ASN A 510 -14.62 0.66 -1.36
C ASN A 510 -13.50 0.22 -2.32
N PHE A 511 -12.38 0.94 -2.31
CA PHE A 511 -11.19 0.61 -3.08
C PHE A 511 -10.43 -0.61 -2.54
N PRO A 512 -9.69 -1.34 -3.38
CA PRO A 512 -8.91 -2.51 -2.96
C PRO A 512 -7.82 -2.24 -1.92
N LYS A 513 -7.25 -3.33 -1.42
CA LYS A 513 -6.11 -3.31 -0.50
C LYS A 513 -4.91 -2.58 -1.11
N ASP A 514 -4.19 -1.82 -0.28
CA ASP A 514 -2.97 -1.08 -0.67
C ASP A 514 -3.18 -0.06 -1.81
N SER A 515 -4.43 0.36 -2.04
CA SER A 515 -4.75 1.50 -2.89
C SER A 515 -4.08 2.78 -2.38
N TYR A 516 -3.52 3.57 -3.29
CA TYR A 516 -2.95 4.88 -3.00
C TYR A 516 -3.66 5.98 -3.80
N PHE A 517 -3.81 7.14 -3.18
CA PHE A 517 -4.54 8.29 -3.73
C PHE A 517 -3.56 9.39 -4.08
N ASN A 518 -3.76 10.01 -5.24
CA ASN A 518 -2.99 11.18 -5.69
C ASN A 518 -3.94 12.31 -6.12
N GLY A 519 -4.94 12.58 -5.29
CA GLY A 519 -5.92 13.66 -5.47
C GLY A 519 -7.37 13.19 -5.44
N ILE A 520 -8.21 13.94 -4.73
CA ILE A 520 -9.67 13.83 -4.75
C ILE A 520 -10.24 15.23 -4.98
N HIS A 521 -11.29 15.33 -5.80
CA HIS A 521 -11.92 16.61 -6.15
C HIS A 521 -13.44 16.48 -6.20
N TRP A 522 -14.16 17.38 -5.54
CA TRP A 522 -15.61 17.46 -5.65
C TRP A 522 -16.07 17.84 -7.07
N ALA A 523 -17.19 17.26 -7.49
CA ALA A 523 -17.98 17.80 -8.57
C ALA A 523 -18.60 19.14 -8.13
N GLN A 524 -18.74 20.07 -9.07
CA GLN A 524 -19.29 21.40 -8.78
C GLN A 524 -20.76 21.36 -8.33
N ASP A 525 -21.49 20.29 -8.63
CA ASP A 525 -22.85 20.04 -8.14
C ASP A 525 -22.89 19.47 -6.71
N GLY A 526 -21.75 19.11 -6.13
CA GLY A 526 -21.64 18.51 -4.79
C GLY A 526 -22.13 17.06 -4.70
N GLN A 527 -22.47 16.40 -5.81
CA GLN A 527 -23.10 15.07 -5.82
C GLN A 527 -22.13 13.90 -6.03
N SER A 528 -20.86 14.20 -6.29
CA SER A 528 -19.83 13.17 -6.50
C SER A 528 -18.42 13.69 -6.30
N VAL A 529 -17.48 12.78 -6.11
CA VAL A 529 -16.03 13.05 -6.00
C VAL A 529 -15.30 12.31 -7.12
N LEU A 530 -14.40 12.99 -7.81
CA LEU A 530 -13.42 12.35 -8.71
C LEU A 530 -12.16 12.06 -7.92
N ALA A 531 -11.75 10.80 -7.87
CA ALA A 531 -10.55 10.35 -7.18
C ALA A 531 -9.54 9.77 -8.17
N ASN A 532 -8.27 10.11 -7.99
CA ASN A 532 -7.15 9.43 -8.62
C ASN A 532 -6.63 8.36 -7.67
N VAL A 533 -6.96 7.10 -7.96
CA VAL A 533 -6.57 5.94 -7.17
C VAL A 533 -5.75 5.01 -8.04
N ASN A 534 -4.57 4.60 -7.57
CA ASN A 534 -3.68 3.71 -8.30
C ASN A 534 -3.26 4.22 -9.70
N SER A 535 -3.19 5.55 -9.84
CA SER A 535 -2.94 6.27 -11.11
C SER A 535 -4.07 6.18 -12.13
N GLU A 536 -5.28 5.82 -11.70
CA GLU A 536 -6.51 5.74 -12.50
C GLU A 536 -7.62 6.60 -11.89
N LEU A 537 -8.56 7.05 -12.72
CA LEU A 537 -9.65 7.93 -12.28
C LEU A 537 -10.94 7.17 -11.98
N PHE A 538 -11.56 7.51 -10.86
CA PHE A 538 -12.85 6.97 -10.43
C PHE A 538 -13.78 8.09 -9.99
N ARG A 539 -15.01 8.10 -10.53
CA ARG A 539 -16.09 8.96 -10.04
C ARG A 539 -16.88 8.19 -8.98
N VAL A 540 -16.95 8.75 -7.78
CA VAL A 540 -17.64 8.18 -6.61
C VAL A 540 -18.86 9.04 -6.29
N LEU A 541 -20.06 8.48 -6.39
CA LEU A 541 -21.30 9.18 -6.05
C LEU A 541 -21.55 9.12 -4.54
N LEU A 542 -22.42 10.01 -4.04
CA LEU A 542 -22.79 10.08 -2.60
C LEU A 542 -23.46 8.81 -2.05
N ASP A 543 -24.01 7.96 -2.92
CA ASP A 543 -24.57 6.65 -2.54
C ASP A 543 -23.50 5.54 -2.39
N GLY A 544 -22.23 5.89 -2.62
CA GLY A 544 -21.08 5.00 -2.57
C GLY A 544 -20.82 4.22 -3.86
N SER A 545 -21.64 4.39 -4.90
CA SER A 545 -21.38 3.81 -6.21
C SER A 545 -20.15 4.43 -6.86
N GLN A 546 -19.34 3.60 -7.50
CA GLN A 546 -18.03 3.98 -8.05
C GLN A 546 -17.97 3.56 -9.52
N LYS A 547 -17.57 4.50 -10.38
CA LYS A 547 -17.40 4.26 -11.81
C LYS A 547 -16.01 4.69 -12.27
N ARG A 548 -15.27 3.77 -12.89
CA ARG A 548 -13.99 4.06 -13.53
C ARG A 548 -14.19 5.04 -14.70
N VAL A 549 -13.31 6.03 -14.79
CA VAL A 549 -13.21 6.98 -15.90
C VAL A 549 -11.99 6.56 -16.73
N PRO A 550 -12.18 5.90 -17.89
CA PRO A 550 -11.09 5.27 -18.63
C PRO A 550 -10.18 6.33 -19.26
N MET A 551 -8.89 6.29 -18.90
CA MET A 551 -7.85 7.15 -19.46
C MET A 551 -6.83 6.32 -20.23
N ASN A 552 -6.29 6.89 -21.31
CA ASN A 552 -5.22 6.27 -22.10
C ASN A 552 -3.82 6.39 -21.46
N TYR A 553 -3.71 7.17 -20.39
CA TYR A 553 -2.45 7.49 -19.72
C TYR A 553 -2.61 7.39 -18.21
N PRO A 554 -1.56 6.98 -17.47
CA PRO A 554 -1.58 7.00 -16.01
C PRO A 554 -1.54 8.43 -15.48
N ILE A 555 -2.44 8.73 -14.55
CA ILE A 555 -2.55 10.04 -13.91
C ILE A 555 -1.65 10.03 -12.67
N ARG A 556 -0.53 10.76 -12.72
CA ARG A 556 0.41 10.83 -11.59
C ARG A 556 -0.18 11.63 -10.43
N GLU A 557 -0.74 12.81 -10.70
CA GLU A 557 -1.45 13.64 -9.72
C GLU A 557 -2.67 14.29 -10.37
N LEU A 558 -3.80 14.28 -9.68
CA LEU A 558 -5.01 15.01 -10.05
C LEU A 558 -5.03 16.33 -9.26
N PHE A 559 -4.71 17.42 -9.94
CA PHE A 559 -4.58 18.73 -9.32
C PHE A 559 -5.92 19.46 -9.16
N GLN A 560 -6.84 19.28 -10.12
CA GLN A 560 -8.15 19.92 -10.09
C GLN A 560 -9.11 19.23 -11.05
N TRP A 561 -10.41 19.26 -10.75
CA TRP A 561 -11.47 18.79 -11.65
C TRP A 561 -12.51 19.88 -11.92
N ASN A 562 -12.93 20.00 -13.18
CA ASN A 562 -14.08 20.78 -13.61
C ASN A 562 -15.14 19.82 -14.17
N SER A 563 -16.16 19.53 -13.36
CA SER A 563 -17.23 18.59 -13.71
C SER A 563 -18.24 19.14 -14.73
N LYS A 564 -18.28 20.45 -15.00
CA LYS A 564 -19.22 21.03 -15.99
C LYS A 564 -18.85 20.74 -17.43
N ASN A 565 -17.56 20.60 -17.71
CA ASN A 565 -17.04 20.33 -19.05
C ASN A 565 -16.18 19.07 -19.10
N ASP A 566 -16.27 18.22 -18.07
CA ASP A 566 -15.50 16.98 -17.92
C ASP A 566 -14.01 17.18 -18.23
N SER A 567 -13.41 18.21 -17.65
CA SER A 567 -11.96 18.45 -17.79
C SER A 567 -11.24 18.44 -16.45
N ALA A 568 -9.97 18.04 -16.46
CA ALA A 568 -9.14 18.00 -15.27
C ALA A 568 -7.77 18.63 -15.54
N LEU A 569 -7.18 19.26 -14.53
CA LEU A 569 -5.78 19.63 -14.53
C LEU A 569 -5.02 18.53 -13.78
N GLY A 570 -3.94 18.03 -14.35
CA GLY A 570 -3.18 16.97 -13.71
C GLY A 570 -1.75 16.84 -14.25
N LEU A 571 -0.94 16.13 -13.47
CA LEU A 571 0.37 15.65 -13.91
C LEU A 571 0.17 14.24 -14.47
N VAL A 572 0.47 14.05 -15.74
CA VAL A 572 0.18 12.79 -16.47
C VAL A 572 1.46 12.27 -17.09
N ASN A 573 1.73 10.97 -17.00
CA ASN A 573 2.89 10.42 -17.68
C ASN A 573 2.52 10.14 -19.13
N ILE A 574 3.07 10.95 -20.04
CA ILE A 574 2.88 10.84 -21.48
C ILE A 574 4.25 10.50 -22.07
N ASP A 575 4.33 9.43 -22.85
CA ASP A 575 5.60 8.94 -23.42
C ASP A 575 6.71 8.72 -22.36
N GLY A 576 6.32 8.34 -21.15
CA GLY A 576 7.24 8.07 -20.04
C GLY A 576 7.59 9.27 -19.16
N GLU A 577 7.26 10.50 -19.58
CA GLU A 577 7.60 11.73 -18.86
C GLU A 577 6.36 12.39 -18.23
N PRO A 578 6.45 12.85 -16.96
CA PRO A 578 5.36 13.56 -16.31
C PRO A 578 5.21 14.97 -16.90
N MET A 579 4.02 15.27 -17.39
CA MET A 579 3.69 16.55 -18.03
C MET A 579 2.46 17.19 -17.39
N LEU A 580 2.52 18.51 -17.17
CA LEU A 580 1.33 19.25 -16.72
C LEU A 580 0.41 19.44 -17.93
N VAL A 581 -0.79 18.87 -17.83
CA VAL A 581 -1.78 18.88 -18.91
C VAL A 581 -3.17 19.21 -18.41
N LYS A 582 -3.98 19.74 -19.31
CA LYS A 582 -5.43 19.76 -19.17
C LYS A 582 -6.00 18.57 -19.94
N LEU A 583 -6.71 17.70 -19.25
CA LEU A 583 -7.34 16.49 -19.76
C LEU A 583 -8.81 16.73 -20.10
N ASN A 584 -9.29 16.05 -21.13
CA ASN A 584 -10.70 15.79 -21.38
C ASN A 584 -11.03 14.37 -20.92
N LEU A 585 -11.89 14.26 -19.92
CA LEU A 585 -12.22 13.00 -19.25
C LEU A 585 -13.13 12.09 -20.07
N SER A 586 -13.78 12.62 -21.12
CA SER A 586 -14.73 11.88 -21.96
C SER A 586 -14.04 11.13 -23.11
N ASN A 587 -12.87 11.59 -23.55
CA ASN A 587 -12.17 11.02 -24.70
C ASN A 587 -10.64 10.88 -24.53
N SER A 588 -10.10 11.14 -23.33
CA SER A 588 -8.66 11.12 -23.05
C SER A 588 -7.80 12.13 -23.82
N ALA A 589 -8.39 13.05 -24.59
CA ALA A 589 -7.63 14.09 -25.26
C ALA A 589 -7.00 15.03 -24.22
N TYR A 590 -5.83 15.59 -24.51
CA TYR A 590 -5.15 16.50 -23.61
C TYR A 590 -4.56 17.71 -24.35
N THR A 591 -4.43 18.82 -23.65
CA THR A 591 -3.65 19.97 -24.09
C THR A 591 -2.50 20.20 -23.13
N LYS A 592 -1.29 20.31 -23.67
CA LYS A 592 -0.08 20.60 -22.91
C LYS A 592 -0.17 21.99 -22.28
N VAL A 593 0.14 22.07 -20.99
CA VAL A 593 0.13 23.33 -20.22
C VAL A 593 1.56 23.77 -19.93
N SER A 594 2.42 22.86 -19.43
CA SER A 594 3.85 23.13 -19.25
C SER A 594 4.67 21.84 -19.30
N GLU A 595 5.90 21.94 -19.82
CA GLU A 595 6.91 20.87 -19.82
C GLU A 595 7.89 20.98 -18.65
N LYS A 596 7.76 22.03 -17.84
CA LYS A 596 8.60 22.21 -16.66
C LYS A 596 8.25 21.15 -15.61
N SER A 597 9.22 20.87 -14.74
CA SER A 597 9.00 19.96 -13.62
C SER A 597 8.11 20.63 -12.57
N VAL A 598 6.85 20.22 -12.53
CA VAL A 598 5.81 20.77 -11.64
C VAL A 598 5.68 19.92 -10.38
N LYS A 599 5.61 20.57 -9.21
CA LYS A 599 5.36 19.95 -7.91
C LYS A 599 3.87 20.01 -7.54
N TRP A 600 3.24 21.16 -7.74
CA TRP A 600 1.81 21.39 -7.50
C TRP A 600 1.27 22.42 -8.49
N ALA A 601 0.00 22.34 -8.86
CA ALA A 601 -0.64 23.33 -9.73
C ALA A 601 -2.13 23.49 -9.42
N GLN A 602 -2.69 24.63 -9.76
CA GLN A 602 -4.14 24.86 -9.74
C GLN A 602 -4.50 25.94 -10.76
N LYS A 603 -5.71 25.86 -11.32
CA LYS A 603 -6.27 26.90 -12.17
C LYS A 603 -7.17 27.83 -11.35
N SER A 604 -6.97 29.14 -11.49
CA SER A 604 -7.84 30.19 -10.95
C SER A 604 -9.17 30.28 -11.71
N GLU A 605 -10.14 30.96 -11.11
CA GLU A 605 -11.48 31.15 -11.64
C GLU A 605 -11.48 31.91 -12.97
N ASP A 606 -10.58 32.89 -13.12
CA ASP A 606 -10.44 33.67 -14.35
C ASP A 606 -9.65 32.97 -15.47
N GLY A 607 -9.05 31.82 -15.17
CA GLY A 607 -8.48 30.95 -16.18
C GLY A 607 -6.97 30.75 -16.13
N ARG A 608 -6.24 31.50 -15.31
CA ARG A 608 -4.78 31.38 -15.16
C ARG A 608 -4.41 30.04 -14.52
N VAL A 609 -3.37 29.38 -15.01
CA VAL A 609 -2.80 28.20 -14.32
C VAL A 609 -1.56 28.65 -13.56
N ILE A 610 -1.57 28.39 -12.26
CA ILE A 610 -0.48 28.66 -11.35
C ILE A 610 0.16 27.33 -10.99
N TYR A 611 1.48 27.27 -10.90
CA TYR A 611 2.18 26.08 -10.42
C TYR A 611 3.41 26.42 -9.59
N THR A 612 3.86 25.45 -8.79
CA THR A 612 5.17 25.48 -8.12
C THR A 612 6.15 24.53 -8.78
N ASP A 613 7.40 24.96 -8.92
CA ASP A 613 8.50 24.12 -9.40
C ASP A 613 9.19 23.33 -8.27
N GLN A 614 10.28 22.62 -8.58
CA GLN A 614 11.04 21.84 -7.60
C GLN A 614 11.78 22.70 -6.55
N LEU A 615 11.87 24.01 -6.76
CA LEU A 615 12.42 24.99 -5.83
C LEU A 615 11.31 25.76 -5.07
N ASP A 616 10.07 25.27 -5.15
CA ASP A 616 8.87 25.86 -4.53
C ASP A 616 8.55 27.29 -5.03
N ARG A 617 9.07 27.67 -6.21
CA ARG A 617 8.79 28.99 -6.78
C ARG A 617 7.46 28.98 -7.52
N PHE A 618 6.70 30.06 -7.40
CA PHE A 618 5.39 30.22 -8.05
C PHE A 618 5.51 30.79 -9.46
N TRP A 619 4.82 30.15 -10.40
CA TRP A 619 4.80 30.49 -11.81
C TRP A 619 3.36 30.60 -12.31
N ILE A 620 3.11 31.54 -13.21
CA ILE A 620 1.89 31.64 -14.01
C ILE A 620 2.23 31.17 -15.42
N THR A 621 1.43 30.26 -15.98
CA THR A 621 1.64 29.76 -17.33
C THR A 621 1.33 30.85 -18.37
N GLY A 622 2.22 31.05 -19.33
CA GLY A 622 2.03 32.01 -20.43
C GLY A 622 1.91 31.34 -21.79
N SER A 623 1.51 32.10 -22.81
CA SER A 623 1.40 31.60 -24.20
C SER A 623 2.77 31.44 -24.88
N VAL A 624 3.76 32.22 -24.46
CA VAL A 624 5.14 32.18 -24.96
C VAL A 624 6.08 31.62 -23.90
N GLU A 625 6.00 32.15 -22.68
CA GLU A 625 6.82 31.71 -21.55
C GLU A 625 6.06 31.81 -20.23
N ASP A 626 6.40 30.93 -19.28
CA ASP A 626 5.85 30.99 -17.92
C ASP A 626 6.51 32.13 -17.14
N THR A 627 5.70 32.94 -16.47
CA THR A 627 6.14 34.11 -15.71
C THR A 627 6.22 33.80 -14.22
N LEU A 628 7.34 34.12 -13.58
CA LEU A 628 7.49 33.99 -12.12
C LEU A 628 6.60 35.02 -11.42
N ILE A 629 6.10 34.71 -10.21
CA ILE A 629 5.41 35.68 -9.34
C ILE A 629 6.44 36.24 -8.33
N PRO A 630 7.06 37.43 -8.56
CA PRO A 630 8.19 37.89 -7.77
C PRO A 630 7.89 38.07 -6.26
N PRO A 631 6.71 38.60 -5.85
CA PRO A 631 6.35 38.69 -4.43
C PRO A 631 6.37 37.35 -3.67
N LEU A 632 6.25 36.22 -4.38
CA LEU A 632 6.16 34.88 -3.79
C LEU A 632 7.47 34.09 -3.82
N MET A 633 8.59 34.70 -4.25
CA MET A 633 9.87 34.00 -4.42
C MET A 633 10.38 33.30 -3.15
N SER A 634 10.06 33.81 -1.96
CA SER A 634 10.45 33.26 -0.66
C SER A 634 9.26 32.71 0.14
N GLN A 635 8.09 32.57 -0.49
CA GLN A 635 6.84 32.22 0.20
C GLN A 635 6.41 30.76 -0.04
N GLY A 636 7.05 30.06 -0.98
CA GLY A 636 6.81 28.65 -1.23
C GLY A 636 7.33 27.72 -0.15
N SER A 637 6.76 26.52 -0.12
CA SER A 637 7.19 25.38 0.71
C SER A 637 6.67 24.07 0.11
N ASP A 638 6.88 22.96 0.80
CA ASP A 638 6.29 21.67 0.46
C ASP A 638 4.80 21.51 0.83
N LYS A 639 4.18 22.49 1.51
CA LYS A 639 2.83 22.43 2.09
C LYS A 639 1.66 22.65 1.10
N ARG A 640 1.92 22.62 -0.21
CA ARG A 640 0.96 22.92 -1.30
C ARG A 640 0.36 24.34 -1.19
N PHE A 641 -0.38 24.75 -2.22
CA PHE A 641 -1.17 25.98 -2.21
C PHE A 641 -2.58 25.70 -2.69
N VAL A 642 -3.54 26.55 -2.32
CA VAL A 642 -4.93 26.47 -2.76
C VAL A 642 -5.32 27.81 -3.38
N ILE A 643 -6.07 27.79 -4.47
CA ILE A 643 -6.65 28.98 -5.08
C ILE A 643 -8.17 28.97 -4.88
N THR A 644 -8.70 30.07 -4.35
CA THR A 644 -10.13 30.34 -4.32
C THR A 644 -10.37 31.84 -4.49
N ASN A 645 -11.37 32.20 -5.30
CA ASN A 645 -11.71 33.58 -5.63
C ASN A 645 -10.52 34.40 -6.17
N ASN A 646 -9.72 33.82 -7.07
CA ASN A 646 -8.47 34.40 -7.58
C ASN A 646 -7.44 34.77 -6.49
N VAL A 647 -7.55 34.23 -5.28
CA VAL A 647 -6.57 34.41 -4.22
C VAL A 647 -5.81 33.11 -4.01
N ILE A 648 -4.48 33.17 -4.09
CA ILE A 648 -3.60 32.06 -3.71
C ILE A 648 -3.44 32.09 -2.18
N TYR A 649 -3.72 30.96 -1.54
CA TYR A 649 -3.38 30.71 -0.15
C TYR A 649 -2.25 29.69 -0.08
N GLY A 650 -1.26 29.94 0.77
CA GLY A 650 -0.13 29.05 0.95
C GLY A 650 0.46 29.14 2.35
N VAL A 651 1.32 28.18 2.66
CA VAL A 651 2.09 28.17 3.91
C VAL A 651 3.57 28.24 3.54
N ASN A 652 4.32 29.17 4.12
CA ASN A 652 5.75 29.29 3.88
C ASN A 652 6.59 28.44 4.86
N GLU A 653 7.90 28.33 4.61
CA GLU A 653 8.84 27.57 5.48
C GLU A 653 8.90 28.11 6.92
N ALA A 654 8.45 29.34 7.17
CA ALA A 654 8.33 29.93 8.51
C ALA A 654 7.01 29.54 9.24
N SER A 655 6.23 28.61 8.69
CA SER A 655 4.92 28.18 9.21
C SER A 655 3.91 29.33 9.32
N GLN A 656 3.92 30.23 8.33
CA GLN A 656 2.94 31.31 8.23
C GLN A 656 1.95 31.01 7.10
N LEU A 657 0.66 31.12 7.40
CA LEU A 657 -0.39 31.14 6.37
C LEU A 657 -0.43 32.54 5.77
N TRP A 658 -0.40 32.60 4.44
CA TRP A 658 -0.42 33.84 3.68
C TRP A 658 -1.42 33.75 2.54
N SER A 659 -1.83 34.91 2.05
CA SER A 659 -2.67 35.08 0.86
C SER A 659 -2.02 36.02 -0.15
N TYR A 660 -2.23 35.76 -1.43
CA TYR A 660 -1.84 36.62 -2.54
C TYR A 660 -2.99 36.76 -3.53
N ASP A 661 -3.51 37.98 -3.65
CA ASP A 661 -4.59 38.30 -4.59
C ASP A 661 -4.00 38.47 -5.99
N LEU A 662 -4.47 37.66 -6.94
CA LEU A 662 -3.96 37.66 -8.31
C LEU A 662 -4.42 38.87 -9.13
N ASP A 663 -5.46 39.58 -8.71
CA ASP A 663 -6.04 40.71 -9.42
C ASP A 663 -5.45 42.03 -8.91
N SER A 664 -5.38 42.20 -7.59
CA SER A 664 -4.78 43.38 -6.96
C SER A 664 -3.26 43.27 -6.77
N THR A 665 -2.69 42.06 -6.92
CA THR A 665 -1.27 41.72 -6.71
C THR A 665 -0.79 41.96 -5.27
N VAL A 666 -1.71 42.00 -4.31
CA VAL A 666 -1.41 42.28 -2.90
C VAL A 666 -1.10 40.99 -2.14
N PHE A 667 0.00 41.00 -1.38
CA PHE A 667 0.41 39.93 -0.48
C PHE A 667 0.09 40.26 0.98
N HIS A 668 -0.47 39.29 1.71
CA HIS A 668 -0.74 39.41 3.14
C HIS A 668 -0.32 38.15 3.90
N VAL A 669 0.35 38.32 5.03
CA VAL A 669 0.48 37.25 6.03
C VAL A 669 -0.76 37.27 6.91
N LEU A 670 -1.49 36.16 6.96
CA LEU A 670 -2.74 36.04 7.71
C LEU A 670 -2.50 35.63 9.17
N GLY A 671 -1.44 34.87 9.43
CA GLY A 671 -1.04 34.45 10.77
C GLY A 671 -0.12 33.23 10.76
N THR A 672 -0.04 32.54 11.89
CA THR A 672 0.80 31.33 12.05
C THR A 672 -0.05 30.07 12.06
N VAL A 673 0.51 28.98 11.55
CA VAL A 673 -0.08 27.63 11.58
C VAL A 673 0.78 26.70 12.43
N PRO A 674 0.24 25.55 12.90
CA PRO A 674 1.06 24.54 13.57
C PRO A 674 2.26 24.16 12.74
N LYS A 675 3.44 24.00 13.37
CA LYS A 675 4.63 23.45 12.69
C LYS A 675 4.45 22.01 12.20
N THR A 676 3.44 21.32 12.72
CA THR A 676 3.02 19.97 12.37
C THR A 676 2.11 19.91 11.16
N ILE A 677 1.79 21.04 10.51
CA ILE A 677 1.01 21.03 9.27
C ILE A 677 1.74 20.22 8.18
N ASP A 678 1.04 19.28 7.57
CA ASP A 678 1.55 18.52 6.44
C ASP A 678 1.23 19.23 5.12
N TYR A 679 -0.04 19.60 4.93
CA TYR A 679 -0.50 20.25 3.71
C TYR A 679 -1.71 21.13 3.98
N LEU A 680 -1.76 22.28 3.30
CA LEU A 680 -2.97 23.05 3.08
C LEU A 680 -3.84 22.30 2.05
N THR A 681 -5.08 21.96 2.39
CA THR A 681 -5.90 21.09 1.54
C THR A 681 -7.05 21.81 0.85
N ASP A 682 -7.70 22.77 1.51
CA ASP A 682 -8.77 23.58 0.91
C ASP A 682 -9.03 24.88 1.70
N VAL A 683 -9.68 25.85 1.06
CA VAL A 683 -10.04 27.14 1.66
C VAL A 683 -11.42 27.56 1.16
N ASN A 684 -12.29 27.98 2.07
CA ASN A 684 -13.54 28.67 1.74
C ASN A 684 -13.53 30.11 2.28
N HIS A 685 -14.66 30.82 2.18
CA HIS A 685 -14.75 32.23 2.59
C HIS A 685 -14.45 32.51 4.09
N THR A 686 -14.48 31.50 4.94
CA THR A 686 -14.42 31.64 6.40
C THR A 686 -13.36 30.77 7.06
N ASN A 687 -13.03 29.63 6.46
CA ASN A 687 -12.23 28.60 7.08
C ASN A 687 -11.20 28.01 6.11
N VAL A 688 -10.13 27.49 6.71
CA VAL A 688 -9.06 26.75 6.07
C VAL A 688 -9.09 25.31 6.55
N LEU A 689 -8.96 24.37 5.62
CA LEU A 689 -8.71 22.95 5.90
C LEU A 689 -7.25 22.62 5.64
N PHE A 690 -6.68 21.85 6.56
CA PHE A 690 -5.33 21.35 6.43
C PHE A 690 -5.21 19.96 7.08
N SER A 691 -4.22 19.20 6.61
CA SER A 691 -3.83 17.95 7.26
C SER A 691 -2.75 18.25 8.29
N ASN A 692 -2.92 17.76 9.51
CA ASN A 692 -2.03 18.02 10.62
C ASN A 692 -1.42 16.71 11.11
N HIS A 693 -0.09 16.65 11.13
CA HIS A 693 0.66 15.52 11.65
C HIS A 693 0.50 15.43 13.17
N ILE A 694 0.02 14.28 13.65
CA ILE A 694 -0.13 14.02 15.09
C ILE A 694 1.03 13.16 15.58
N ALA A 695 1.25 12.03 14.92
CA ALA A 695 2.31 11.09 15.27
C ALA A 695 2.76 10.31 14.04
N SER A 696 3.99 9.82 14.06
CA SER A 696 4.43 8.84 13.08
C SER A 696 5.22 7.79 13.83
N LYS A 697 4.67 6.57 13.92
CA LYS A 697 5.35 5.48 14.59
C LYS A 697 5.73 4.46 13.54
N LYS A 698 7.04 4.38 13.29
CA LYS A 698 7.64 3.32 12.49
C LYS A 698 8.75 2.68 13.29
N SER A 699 8.71 1.37 13.37
CA SER A 699 9.62 0.55 14.13
C SER A 699 10.26 -0.48 13.21
N LEU A 700 11.47 -0.90 13.56
CA LEU A 700 12.03 -2.11 13.02
C LEU A 700 11.40 -3.33 13.67
N ALA A 701 11.07 -4.29 12.82
CA ALA A 701 10.69 -5.62 13.22
C ALA A 701 11.51 -6.65 12.44
N GLU A 702 11.58 -7.85 12.99
CA GLU A 702 12.26 -9.00 12.42
C GLU A 702 11.21 -10.05 12.08
N LEU A 703 11.22 -10.50 10.84
CA LEU A 703 10.54 -11.72 10.41
C LEU A 703 11.49 -12.89 10.69
N VAL A 704 11.01 -13.89 11.42
CA VAL A 704 11.69 -15.19 11.57
C VAL A 704 11.05 -16.16 10.60
N LEU A 705 11.88 -16.88 9.86
CA LEU A 705 11.45 -17.79 8.81
C LEU A 705 11.51 -19.23 9.32
N ALA A 706 10.65 -20.09 8.77
CA ALA A 706 10.77 -21.53 9.01
C ALA A 706 12.15 -22.02 8.51
N ALA A 707 12.78 -22.91 9.27
CA ALA A 707 13.96 -23.60 8.78
C ALA A 707 13.50 -24.65 7.76
N ASN A 708 13.99 -24.54 6.52
CA ASN A 708 13.80 -25.56 5.49
C ASN A 708 14.51 -26.87 5.83
#